data_AF-A0A4Y7TL60-F1
#
_entry.id   AF-A0A4Y7TL60-F1
#
_cell.length_a   1.000
_cell.length_b   1.000
_cell.length_c   1.000
_cell.angle_alpha   90.00
_cell.angle_beta   90.00
_cell.angle_gamma   90.00
#
_symmetry.space_group_name_H-M   'P 1'
#
loop_
_entity.id
_entity.type
_entity.pdbx_description
1 polymer ?
#
loop_
_entity_poly.entity_id
_entity_poly.type
_entity_poly.pdbx_seq_one_letter_code
_entity_poly.pdbx_strand_id
1 'polypeptide(L)'
;MAEAQLAVADWAGPHGGTHLPSLERMHLPCTLAGACVVVLNALAFKRAAMEREATIAHTHHLREAARLVPPTTKDRPRVRREAFQSAALSFLKCARGATVKEARVYFHNAGECFEQAGDCGDFFEDYRCAAKAYKEALEYNSAVKLYRKGDMFDEAVEVVQKHRREIDFDLAESVLEVARLFYFRRKDYKKAKSLFDSVQEQLEYFENNILLDECHADVLVELARYQEAADIHIEEGRTMKAIQVLLSDKSQESIRRANDHILQGLWQNTSFSMKIKDSDTAAVEFLSLASKVNYDFLSSTQKDEVATRANETKVAMFRNLRTTANDGIYFRDIAYEFLKRGEKPQALLCLDHFFNFLDYCRLFRETVTSLDLADEGSQKLFNFHPASVENAYHVPADTWLHRQINSATRKTGILEVDDAGIVVASADLFQALRTSLLRRLSERLSDQNSHCRRLQLWTPCLPHVVNGTCYRSGCPRQHLHKKELTQGWFNDQLRGVFLQIMVYQIYHSLPLEKEPERLFPDSRRYWIHKLHEAMRPPTHYMGSEACLRLEDIRAHAEPALAIVKSWCLDILHTRDIGRDRMVLSFLYEAAALCLMFDRSRAIQYLPQAPLLGTFTELACYYRPIAATGDKAYIVPELYQCLQAADVNFITAGTLFLHHVVSQRIAIDLNLLSHLYEFLAGSSVLARRKFGLHMVTLPRGWFVLLLQHTKVQEASTILLDRLLYSLAQLLRDLVYGGDGGRYLLFEGRDLAELPAIRDLFILRVCRALGLIGYNINHDDLRREVVDALKVLNSAKPHHSFKRFIGRHSWGGVALAVQSSYAESQLDDLVELYSMDGVGPLKPPPAGVRRVFFESSEHALVVLGKGPMRAEAPEFVPKAKVEAGAPSVANRGETDEPADQAFEQPETDSTELVDSRNLVESLVSTAAPLAPESITDEQKAIASTLLAGYRRIVRTRKMEKAKTQTQKSCDSFYLTCLKLSQGIDWGDVTFYKKLYLGLVPHLLTCVDVVQPYAQSAKKKLRPRLLDESERNLEGLNKEMNDLSAVLKSSANIRKQLDPSSSFHKERNVEKLKLLVGGVQELLDRVPSGHGLDVKLHLDIAIKGIVTEKKVPKPSPKPELNVDDLDDIYY
;
A
#
# COMPACT_ATOMS: atom_id res chain seq x y z
N MET A 1 -49.65 -2.78 -26.57
CA MET A 1 -49.18 -4.09 -26.10
C MET A 1 -50.02 -4.42 -24.88
N ALA A 2 -51.19 -5.02 -25.10
CA ALA A 2 -51.48 -6.46 -24.88
C ALA A 2 -51.52 -6.74 -23.37
N GLU A 3 -52.62 -7.16 -22.73
CA GLU A 3 -53.62 -8.21 -23.04
C GLU A 3 -54.98 -7.83 -22.36
N ALA A 4 -56.16 -7.85 -23.04
CA ALA A 4 -57.09 -8.99 -23.29
C ALA A 4 -57.80 -9.49 -21.99
N GLN A 5 -59.12 -9.69 -21.82
CA GLN A 5 -60.37 -9.81 -22.61
C GLN A 5 -61.56 -9.61 -21.62
N LEU A 6 -62.67 -8.88 -21.90
CA LEU A 6 -63.97 -9.30 -22.53
C LEU A 6 -64.49 -10.67 -22.01
N ALA A 7 -65.74 -10.87 -21.54
CA ALA A 7 -67.04 -10.45 -22.07
C ALA A 7 -68.16 -10.61 -20.98
N VAL A 8 -69.16 -9.71 -20.84
CA VAL A 8 -70.51 -9.61 -21.48
C VAL A 8 -71.64 -10.37 -20.74
N ALA A 9 -72.62 -9.56 -20.25
CA ALA A 9 -74.11 -9.69 -20.21
C ALA A 9 -74.76 -10.95 -19.56
N ASP A 10 -76.00 -10.95 -19.03
CA ASP A 10 -77.11 -10.00 -18.98
C ASP A 10 -78.16 -10.48 -17.93
N TRP A 11 -79.00 -9.54 -17.47
CA TRP A 11 -80.43 -9.62 -17.09
C TRP A 11 -81.07 -10.55 -16.02
N ALA A 12 -81.84 -9.85 -15.18
CA ALA A 12 -83.22 -10.11 -14.68
C ALA A 12 -83.46 -10.97 -13.42
N GLY A 13 -84.29 -10.43 -12.50
CA GLY A 13 -84.63 -10.90 -11.14
C GLY A 13 -85.64 -12.06 -11.07
N PRO A 14 -86.58 -12.16 -10.08
CA PRO A 14 -87.03 -11.20 -9.04
C PRO A 14 -87.40 -11.86 -7.66
N HIS A 15 -88.21 -11.13 -6.85
CA HIS A 15 -88.97 -11.49 -5.61
C HIS A 15 -88.25 -11.24 -4.26
N GLY A 16 -88.82 -10.57 -3.24
CA GLY A 16 -90.16 -9.99 -3.06
C GLY A 16 -90.66 -10.21 -1.62
N GLY A 17 -90.91 -9.12 -0.88
CA GLY A 17 -91.85 -9.05 0.26
C GLY A 17 -91.23 -8.99 1.68
N THR A 18 -91.74 -8.29 2.70
CA THR A 18 -92.56 -7.07 2.89
C THR A 18 -92.96 -7.07 4.38
N HIS A 19 -92.82 -5.95 5.11
CA HIS A 19 -93.71 -5.56 6.20
C HIS A 19 -93.57 -4.04 6.50
N LEU A 20 -94.70 -3.31 6.43
CA LEU A 20 -94.98 -1.94 6.92
C LEU A 20 -95.66 -2.06 8.33
N PRO A 21 -95.88 -1.00 9.17
CA PRO A 21 -96.25 0.37 8.77
C PRO A 21 -95.80 1.58 9.66
N SER A 22 -96.20 2.79 9.17
CA SER A 22 -96.59 4.04 9.86
C SER A 22 -95.58 5.12 10.32
N LEU A 23 -95.61 6.25 9.59
CA LEU A 23 -95.79 7.67 10.00
C LEU A 23 -95.21 8.18 11.34
N GLU A 24 -94.25 9.12 11.30
CA GLU A 24 -94.47 10.56 11.57
C GLU A 24 -93.16 11.42 11.58
N ARG A 25 -93.27 12.61 10.97
CA ARG A 25 -92.47 13.85 11.10
C ARG A 25 -91.03 13.89 10.59
N MET A 26 -90.94 14.24 9.31
CA MET A 26 -89.82 14.97 8.69
C MET A 26 -89.58 16.33 9.37
N HIS A 27 -88.41 16.53 9.96
CA HIS A 27 -87.81 17.85 10.13
C HIS A 27 -87.12 18.26 8.81
N LEU A 28 -87.82 19.06 7.99
CA LEU A 28 -87.20 19.83 6.90
C LEU A 28 -86.79 21.23 7.41
N PRO A 29 -85.73 21.85 6.83
CA PRO A 29 -84.92 22.84 7.52
C PRO A 29 -85.43 24.29 7.39
N CYS A 30 -85.35 25.05 8.49
CA CYS A 30 -85.68 26.47 8.61
C CYS A 30 -84.86 27.45 7.74
N THR A 31 -83.95 26.98 6.88
CA THR A 31 -83.01 27.84 6.14
C THR A 31 -83.61 28.51 4.90
N LEU A 32 -84.63 27.92 4.26
CA LEU A 32 -85.32 28.50 3.09
C LEU A 32 -86.22 29.70 3.46
N ALA A 33 -86.72 29.77 4.70
CA ALA A 33 -87.56 30.88 5.15
C ALA A 33 -86.77 32.19 5.33
N GLY A 34 -85.52 32.13 5.81
CA GLY A 34 -84.68 33.30 6.05
C GLY A 34 -84.29 34.05 4.77
N ALA A 35 -83.90 33.34 3.72
CA ALA A 35 -83.49 33.96 2.44
C ALA A 35 -84.64 34.68 1.73
N CYS A 36 -85.86 34.11 1.76
CA CYS A 36 -87.06 34.73 1.19
C CYS A 36 -87.48 36.01 1.91
N VAL A 37 -87.34 36.06 3.25
CA VAL A 37 -87.67 37.25 4.06
C VAL A 37 -86.75 38.43 3.71
N VAL A 38 -85.45 38.18 3.51
CA VAL A 38 -84.47 39.24 3.22
C VAL A 38 -84.67 39.85 1.82
N VAL A 39 -85.07 39.04 0.82
CA VAL A 39 -85.42 39.53 -0.53
C VAL A 39 -86.70 40.37 -0.52
N LEU A 40 -87.74 39.89 0.18
CA LEU A 40 -89.00 40.62 0.34
C LEU A 40 -88.78 41.96 1.06
N ASN A 41 -87.92 41.99 2.07
CA ASN A 41 -87.55 43.22 2.79
C ASN A 41 -86.79 44.21 1.88
N ALA A 42 -85.82 43.75 1.08
CA ALA A 42 -85.09 44.63 0.14
C ALA A 42 -86.01 45.28 -0.90
N LEU A 43 -86.97 44.52 -1.44
CA LEU A 43 -88.00 45.02 -2.36
C LEU A 43 -88.99 45.98 -1.68
N ALA A 44 -89.35 45.72 -0.41
CA ALA A 44 -90.22 46.59 0.37
C ALA A 44 -89.55 47.94 0.67
N PHE A 45 -88.29 47.96 1.11
CA PHE A 45 -87.52 49.19 1.36
C PHE A 45 -87.27 50.00 0.08
N LYS A 46 -87.02 49.33 -1.06
CA LYS A 46 -86.88 50.00 -2.36
C LYS A 46 -88.18 50.67 -2.82
N ARG A 47 -89.33 50.07 -2.55
CA ARG A 47 -90.66 50.67 -2.79
C ARG A 47 -90.96 51.82 -1.81
N ALA A 48 -90.37 51.81 -0.62
CA ALA A 48 -90.51 52.84 0.40
C ALA A 48 -89.49 53.99 0.29
N ALA A 49 -88.68 54.06 -0.78
CA ALA A 49 -87.60 55.03 -0.97
C ALA A 49 -86.51 55.03 0.14
N MET A 50 -86.40 53.93 0.88
CA MET A 50 -85.41 53.71 1.94
C MET A 50 -84.18 53.01 1.34
N GLU A 51 -83.38 53.76 0.58
CA GLU A 51 -82.27 53.21 -0.22
C GLU A 51 -81.19 52.54 0.65
N ARG A 52 -80.96 53.06 1.87
CA ARG A 52 -79.98 52.50 2.81
C ARG A 52 -80.40 51.11 3.29
N GLU A 53 -81.62 50.95 3.77
CA GLU A 53 -82.18 49.70 4.29
C GLU A 53 -82.38 48.66 3.18
N ALA A 54 -82.73 49.10 1.97
CA ALA A 54 -82.78 48.24 0.79
C ALA A 54 -81.39 47.66 0.44
N THR A 55 -80.34 48.48 0.53
CA THR A 55 -78.95 48.05 0.28
C THR A 55 -78.45 47.08 1.34
N ILE A 56 -78.77 47.33 2.62
CA ILE A 56 -78.43 46.43 3.73
C ILE A 56 -79.13 45.07 3.58
N ALA A 57 -80.44 45.07 3.32
CA ALA A 57 -81.20 43.84 3.09
C ALA A 57 -80.66 43.07 1.87
N HIS A 58 -80.38 43.76 0.75
CA HIS A 58 -79.78 43.13 -0.42
C HIS A 58 -78.41 42.49 -0.11
N THR A 59 -77.59 43.15 0.70
CA THR A 59 -76.26 42.65 1.11
C THR A 59 -76.35 41.36 1.93
N HIS A 60 -77.28 41.29 2.90
CA HIS A 60 -77.52 40.05 3.65
C HIS A 60 -78.07 38.93 2.76
N HIS A 61 -78.90 39.26 1.76
CA HIS A 61 -79.35 38.28 0.78
C HIS A 61 -78.18 37.70 -0.02
N LEU A 62 -77.24 38.52 -0.48
CA LEU A 62 -76.04 38.06 -1.21
C LEU A 62 -75.22 37.06 -0.37
N ARG A 63 -75.07 37.29 0.95
CA ARG A 63 -74.37 36.34 1.85
C ARG A 63 -75.11 35.01 1.96
N GLU A 64 -76.43 35.03 2.18
CA GLU A 64 -77.21 33.80 2.27
C GLU A 64 -77.23 33.05 0.93
N ALA A 65 -77.29 33.76 -0.19
CA ALA A 65 -77.15 33.16 -1.53
C ALA A 65 -75.78 32.50 -1.72
N ALA A 66 -74.70 33.11 -1.24
CA ALA A 66 -73.36 32.52 -1.26
C ALA A 66 -73.25 31.25 -0.38
N ARG A 67 -73.89 31.24 0.81
CA ARG A 67 -73.92 30.07 1.72
C ARG A 67 -74.64 28.86 1.12
N LEU A 68 -75.61 29.08 0.23
CA LEU A 68 -76.37 28.01 -0.44
C LEU A 68 -75.58 27.30 -1.55
N VAL A 69 -74.37 27.77 -1.93
CA VAL A 69 -73.51 27.12 -2.93
C VAL A 69 -72.74 25.94 -2.31
N PRO A 70 -72.96 24.67 -2.69
CA PRO A 70 -72.34 23.51 -2.03
C PRO A 70 -70.81 23.38 -2.26
N PRO A 71 -70.03 22.85 -1.30
CA PRO A 71 -68.55 22.80 -1.38
C PRO A 71 -67.91 21.59 -2.11
N THR A 72 -68.69 20.61 -2.60
CA THR A 72 -68.18 19.24 -2.84
C THR A 72 -67.81 18.82 -4.28
N THR A 73 -67.75 19.72 -5.29
CA THR A 73 -67.39 19.31 -6.68
C THR A 73 -66.41 20.27 -7.39
N LYS A 74 -65.55 19.70 -8.24
CA LYS A 74 -64.27 20.26 -8.74
C LYS A 74 -64.34 21.65 -9.43
N ASP A 75 -65.47 22.06 -10.00
CA ASP A 75 -65.56 23.30 -10.80
C ASP A 75 -66.30 24.47 -10.14
N ARG A 76 -66.90 24.29 -8.94
CA ARG A 76 -67.62 25.36 -8.24
C ARG A 76 -66.89 26.15 -7.13
N PRO A 77 -65.63 25.88 -6.72
CA PRO A 77 -64.98 26.73 -5.71
C PRO A 77 -64.83 28.18 -6.16
N ARG A 78 -64.62 28.43 -7.46
CA ARG A 78 -64.58 29.80 -8.02
C ARG A 78 -65.91 30.53 -7.93
N VAL A 79 -67.02 29.85 -8.24
CA VAL A 79 -68.36 30.45 -8.19
C VAL A 79 -68.77 30.76 -6.74
N ARG A 80 -68.46 29.86 -5.81
CA ARG A 80 -68.68 30.09 -4.37
C ARG A 80 -67.84 31.26 -3.86
N ARG A 81 -66.56 31.30 -4.24
CA ARG A 81 -65.64 32.41 -3.94
C ARG A 81 -66.17 33.75 -4.45
N GLU A 82 -66.56 33.84 -5.73
CA GLU A 82 -67.09 35.08 -6.34
C GLU A 82 -68.38 35.56 -5.66
N ALA A 83 -69.28 34.63 -5.29
CA ALA A 83 -70.50 34.96 -4.57
C ALA A 83 -70.20 35.54 -3.17
N PHE A 84 -69.28 34.93 -2.43
CA PHE A 84 -68.84 35.45 -1.13
C PHE A 84 -68.07 36.76 -1.24
N GLN A 85 -67.21 36.95 -2.25
CA GLN A 85 -66.53 38.22 -2.53
C GLN A 85 -67.53 39.33 -2.84
N SER A 86 -68.56 39.05 -3.65
CA SER A 86 -69.61 40.02 -3.97
C SER A 86 -70.39 40.46 -2.73
N ALA A 87 -70.76 39.51 -1.86
CA ALA A 87 -71.39 39.80 -0.58
C ALA A 87 -70.47 40.65 0.32
N ALA A 88 -69.19 40.31 0.40
CA ALA A 88 -68.21 41.01 1.22
C ALA A 88 -67.98 42.46 0.75
N LEU A 89 -67.84 42.69 -0.56
CA LEU A 89 -67.71 44.02 -1.15
C LEU A 89 -68.97 44.87 -0.90
N SER A 90 -70.15 44.25 -0.90
CA SER A 90 -71.41 44.93 -0.58
C SER A 90 -71.47 45.32 0.90
N PHE A 91 -71.01 44.46 1.83
CA PHE A 91 -70.87 44.82 3.24
C PHE A 91 -69.86 45.96 3.48
N LEU A 92 -68.74 45.97 2.76
CA LEU A 92 -67.79 47.09 2.83
C LEU A 92 -68.41 48.41 2.36
N LYS A 93 -69.29 48.39 1.35
CA LYS A 93 -70.03 49.58 0.92
C LYS A 93 -71.02 50.05 1.99
N CYS A 94 -71.74 49.13 2.63
CA CYS A 94 -72.63 49.45 3.75
C CYS A 94 -71.87 50.07 4.94
N ALA A 95 -70.66 49.60 5.22
CA ALA A 95 -69.84 50.11 6.32
C ALA A 95 -69.46 51.61 6.16
N ARG A 96 -69.24 52.09 4.93
CA ARG A 96 -68.82 53.48 4.65
C ARG A 96 -69.87 54.55 4.98
N GLY A 97 -71.15 54.19 5.02
CA GLY A 97 -72.27 55.10 5.30
C GLY A 97 -72.94 54.85 6.66
N ALA A 98 -72.33 54.05 7.53
CA ALA A 98 -72.91 53.60 8.78
C ALA A 98 -72.33 54.34 9.99
N THR A 99 -73.04 54.30 11.13
CA THR A 99 -72.48 54.78 12.40
C THR A 99 -71.33 53.90 12.87
N VAL A 100 -70.43 54.40 13.73
CA VAL A 100 -69.24 53.66 14.19
C VAL A 100 -69.57 52.25 14.73
N LYS A 101 -70.70 52.09 15.44
CA LYS A 101 -71.14 50.79 15.98
C LYS A 101 -71.65 49.84 14.88
N GLU A 102 -72.40 50.37 13.92
CA GLU A 102 -72.95 49.59 12.80
C GLU A 102 -71.86 49.23 11.78
N ALA A 103 -70.91 50.13 11.53
CA ALA A 103 -69.77 49.91 10.64
C ALA A 103 -68.93 48.71 11.09
N ARG A 104 -68.68 48.55 12.40
CA ARG A 104 -67.95 47.39 12.95
C ARG A 104 -68.65 46.06 12.64
N VAL A 105 -69.98 46.02 12.74
CA VAL A 105 -70.77 44.81 12.40
C VAL A 105 -70.70 44.51 10.91
N TYR A 106 -70.75 45.54 10.05
CA TYR A 106 -70.58 45.34 8.61
C TYR A 106 -69.18 44.91 8.22
N PHE A 107 -68.14 45.44 8.89
CA PHE A 107 -66.76 45.00 8.69
C PHE A 107 -66.53 43.55 9.15
N HIS A 108 -67.10 43.13 10.29
CA HIS A 108 -67.09 41.73 10.72
C HIS A 108 -67.75 40.82 9.68
N ASN A 109 -68.97 41.16 9.24
CA ASN A 109 -69.69 40.36 8.22
C ASN A 109 -68.94 40.32 6.88
N ALA A 110 -68.26 41.42 6.49
CA ALA A 110 -67.37 41.43 5.33
C ALA A 110 -66.17 40.50 5.53
N GLY A 111 -65.55 40.52 6.72
CA GLY A 111 -64.46 39.63 7.11
C GLY A 111 -64.85 38.16 7.02
N GLU A 112 -65.99 37.79 7.58
CA GLU A 112 -66.55 36.43 7.52
C GLU A 112 -66.77 35.99 6.07
N CYS A 113 -67.33 36.86 5.22
CA CYS A 113 -67.55 36.54 3.80
C CYS A 113 -66.23 36.36 3.04
N PHE A 114 -65.24 37.23 3.24
CA PHE A 114 -63.93 37.06 2.61
C PHE A 114 -63.17 35.84 3.12
N GLU A 115 -63.30 35.49 4.40
CA GLU A 115 -62.70 34.28 4.98
C GLU A 115 -63.28 33.01 4.34
N GLN A 116 -64.62 32.96 4.18
CA GLN A 116 -65.30 31.88 3.46
C GLN A 116 -64.93 31.82 1.98
N ALA A 117 -64.64 32.97 1.35
CA ALA A 117 -64.11 33.01 -0.01
C ALA A 117 -62.68 32.46 -0.07
N GLY A 118 -61.84 32.77 0.91
CA GLY A 118 -60.50 32.22 1.08
C GLY A 118 -60.53 30.70 1.29
N ASP A 119 -61.45 30.18 2.10
CA ASP A 119 -61.58 28.73 2.35
C ASP A 119 -62.01 27.91 1.12
N CYS A 120 -62.36 28.55 0.01
CA CYS A 120 -62.66 27.89 -1.26
C CYS A 120 -61.41 27.48 -2.07
N GLY A 121 -60.19 27.74 -1.60
CA GLY A 121 -58.93 27.31 -2.23
C GLY A 121 -57.70 28.08 -1.73
N ASP A 122 -56.58 28.01 -2.44
CA ASP A 122 -55.34 28.73 -2.06
C ASP A 122 -55.37 30.21 -2.51
N PHE A 123 -56.43 30.95 -2.14
CA PHE A 123 -56.65 32.33 -2.57
C PHE A 123 -56.23 33.33 -1.50
N PHE A 124 -54.92 33.53 -1.35
CA PHE A 124 -54.28 34.38 -0.33
C PHE A 124 -54.83 35.83 -0.28
N GLU A 125 -55.22 36.39 -1.42
CA GLU A 125 -55.78 37.74 -1.50
C GLU A 125 -57.16 37.88 -0.82
N ASP A 126 -57.93 36.81 -0.71
CA ASP A 126 -59.19 36.84 0.03
C ASP A 126 -58.97 36.82 1.54
N TYR A 127 -58.00 36.02 2.02
CA TYR A 127 -57.56 36.10 3.41
C TYR A 127 -57.00 37.49 3.76
N ARG A 128 -56.31 38.16 2.82
CA ARG A 128 -55.87 39.56 2.96
C ARG A 128 -57.05 40.50 3.15
N CYS A 129 -58.09 40.37 2.33
CA CYS A 129 -59.28 41.19 2.39
C CYS A 129 -60.09 40.93 3.68
N ALA A 130 -60.19 39.66 4.10
CA ALA A 130 -60.82 39.26 5.34
C ALA A 130 -60.11 39.87 6.55
N ALA A 131 -58.79 39.73 6.61
CA ALA A 131 -57.98 40.25 7.71
C ALA A 131 -58.04 41.78 7.81
N LYS A 132 -58.06 42.50 6.68
CA LYS A 132 -58.30 43.96 6.65
C LYS A 132 -59.67 44.32 7.20
N ALA A 133 -60.72 43.60 6.79
CA ALA A 133 -62.07 43.84 7.29
C ALA A 133 -62.19 43.57 8.80
N TYR A 134 -61.62 42.48 9.31
CA TYR A 134 -61.56 42.23 10.75
C TYR A 134 -60.73 43.28 11.51
N LYS A 135 -59.64 43.81 10.91
CA LYS A 135 -58.87 44.92 11.48
C LYS A 135 -59.73 46.20 11.61
N GLU A 136 -60.51 46.55 10.59
CA GLU A 136 -61.45 47.68 10.63
C GLU A 136 -62.62 47.45 11.61
N ALA A 137 -62.97 46.18 11.89
CA ALA A 137 -63.91 45.81 12.95
C ALA A 137 -63.32 45.90 14.38
N LEU A 138 -62.01 46.16 14.50
CA LEU A 138 -61.20 46.08 15.73
C LEU A 138 -61.16 44.65 16.34
N GLU A 139 -61.25 43.62 15.50
CA GLU A 139 -61.13 42.21 15.87
C GLU A 139 -59.73 41.68 15.53
N TYR A 140 -58.72 42.15 16.28
CA TYR A 140 -57.32 41.91 15.95
C TYR A 140 -56.90 40.44 16.02
N ASN A 141 -57.48 39.64 16.91
CA ASN A 141 -57.22 38.19 16.98
C ASN A 141 -57.60 37.46 15.68
N SER A 142 -58.77 37.77 15.12
CA SER A 142 -59.25 37.19 13.86
C SER A 142 -58.40 37.67 12.68
N ALA A 143 -58.05 38.96 12.65
CA ALA A 143 -57.18 39.53 11.63
C ALA A 143 -55.79 38.86 11.60
N VAL A 144 -55.15 38.72 12.76
CA VAL A 144 -53.81 38.12 12.85
C VAL A 144 -53.81 36.63 12.47
N LYS A 145 -54.82 35.86 12.89
CA LYS A 145 -54.97 34.46 12.49
C LYS A 145 -55.07 34.30 10.98
N LEU A 146 -55.79 35.20 10.30
CA LEU A 146 -55.97 35.16 8.85
C LEU A 146 -54.76 35.69 8.08
N TYR A 147 -54.07 36.72 8.59
CA TYR A 147 -52.78 37.12 8.02
C TYR A 147 -51.76 35.98 8.12
N ARG A 148 -51.70 35.26 9.25
CA ARG A 148 -50.88 34.05 9.41
C ARG A 148 -51.30 32.94 8.43
N LYS A 149 -52.60 32.64 8.34
CA LYS A 149 -53.14 31.62 7.41
C LYS A 149 -52.85 31.95 5.94
N GLY A 150 -52.70 33.24 5.62
CA GLY A 150 -52.39 33.72 4.29
C GLY A 150 -50.90 33.99 4.01
N ASP A 151 -49.98 33.56 4.88
CA ASP A 151 -48.52 33.83 4.81
C ASP A 151 -48.13 35.32 4.72
N MET A 152 -49.00 36.22 5.20
CA MET A 152 -48.82 37.67 5.20
C MET A 152 -48.21 38.15 6.53
N PHE A 153 -46.96 37.74 6.76
CA PHE A 153 -46.27 38.01 8.02
C PHE A 153 -45.92 39.49 8.25
N ASP A 154 -45.73 40.28 7.18
CA ASP A 154 -45.46 41.72 7.30
C ASP A 154 -46.67 42.42 7.96
N GLU A 155 -47.87 42.15 7.48
CA GLU A 155 -49.12 42.70 8.00
C GLU A 155 -49.50 42.10 9.35
N ALA A 156 -49.26 40.81 9.57
CA ALA A 156 -49.49 40.15 10.86
C ALA A 156 -48.65 40.78 11.97
N VAL A 157 -47.34 40.96 11.73
CA VAL A 157 -46.40 41.59 12.67
C VAL A 157 -46.79 43.04 12.93
N GLU A 158 -47.18 43.81 11.90
CA GLU A 158 -47.61 45.20 12.07
C GLU A 158 -48.80 45.31 13.03
N VAL A 159 -49.80 44.44 12.88
CA VAL A 159 -50.98 44.41 13.75
C VAL A 159 -50.62 44.00 15.17
N VAL A 160 -49.77 42.97 15.33
CA VAL A 160 -49.29 42.53 16.66
C VAL A 160 -48.50 43.63 17.36
N GLN A 161 -47.60 44.33 16.67
CA GLN A 161 -46.80 45.41 17.25
C GLN A 161 -47.64 46.63 17.65
N LYS A 162 -48.62 47.03 16.82
CA LYS A 162 -49.47 48.20 17.09
C LYS A 162 -50.54 47.96 18.15
N HIS A 163 -51.06 46.72 18.25
CA HIS A 163 -52.21 46.37 19.09
C HIS A 163 -51.90 45.27 20.11
N ARG A 164 -50.64 45.14 20.57
CA ARG A 164 -50.17 44.05 21.44
C ARG A 164 -51.01 43.80 22.70
N ARG A 165 -51.62 44.84 23.27
CA ARG A 165 -52.46 44.74 24.49
C ARG A 165 -53.88 44.22 24.24
N GLU A 166 -54.32 44.21 22.98
CA GLU A 166 -55.68 43.83 22.56
C GLU A 166 -55.71 42.45 21.88
N ILE A 167 -54.54 41.82 21.74
CA ILE A 167 -54.35 40.50 21.13
C ILE A 167 -54.03 39.51 22.25
N ASP A 168 -54.54 38.29 22.11
CA ASP A 168 -54.23 37.20 23.02
C ASP A 168 -52.71 36.92 23.05
N PHE A 169 -52.15 36.77 24.25
CA PHE A 169 -50.70 36.66 24.44
C PHE A 169 -50.12 35.45 23.72
N ASP A 170 -50.77 34.29 23.85
CA ASP A 170 -50.32 33.04 23.24
C ASP A 170 -50.38 33.11 21.70
N LEU A 171 -51.42 33.77 21.16
CA LEU A 171 -51.53 34.01 19.74
C LEU A 171 -50.46 34.98 19.22
N ALA A 172 -50.17 36.06 19.94
CA ALA A 172 -49.17 37.05 19.56
C ALA A 172 -47.76 36.44 19.53
N GLU A 173 -47.38 35.70 20.58
CA GLU A 173 -46.08 35.02 20.65
C GLU A 173 -45.97 33.96 19.55
N SER A 174 -47.01 33.14 19.34
CA SER A 174 -47.02 32.12 18.28
C SER A 174 -46.84 32.74 16.88
N VAL A 175 -47.44 33.90 16.61
CA VAL A 175 -47.31 34.58 15.31
C VAL A 175 -45.93 35.20 15.14
N LEU A 176 -45.38 35.83 16.18
CA LEU A 176 -44.02 36.37 16.15
C LEU A 176 -42.98 35.27 15.99
N GLU A 177 -43.15 34.12 16.63
CA GLU A 177 -42.29 32.96 16.49
C GLU A 177 -42.23 32.44 15.05
N VAL A 178 -43.39 32.29 14.40
CA VAL A 178 -43.47 31.85 12.99
C VAL A 178 -42.93 32.94 12.05
N ALA A 179 -43.19 34.22 12.34
CA ALA A 179 -42.66 35.35 11.55
C ALA A 179 -41.13 35.44 11.63
N ARG A 180 -40.53 35.22 12.81
CA ARG A 180 -39.07 35.14 13.00
C ARG A 180 -38.47 34.06 12.09
N LEU A 181 -39.04 32.85 12.11
CA LEU A 181 -38.62 31.74 11.25
C LEU A 181 -38.77 32.08 9.76
N PHE A 182 -39.88 32.70 9.36
CA PHE A 182 -40.16 33.10 7.99
C PHE A 182 -39.12 34.10 7.44
N TYR A 183 -38.82 35.17 8.18
CA TYR A 183 -37.86 36.17 7.72
C TYR A 183 -36.43 35.63 7.63
N PHE A 184 -36.00 34.78 8.58
CA PHE A 184 -34.68 34.16 8.49
C PHE A 184 -34.56 33.20 7.31
N ARG A 185 -35.58 32.37 7.04
CA ARG A 185 -35.57 31.48 5.86
C ARG A 185 -35.43 32.25 4.54
N ARG A 186 -36.01 33.46 4.44
CA ARG A 186 -35.89 34.33 3.26
C ARG A 186 -34.62 35.19 3.23
N LYS A 187 -33.74 35.05 4.22
CA LYS A 187 -32.52 35.87 4.41
C LYS A 187 -32.81 37.37 4.57
N ASP A 188 -34.01 37.71 5.04
CA ASP A 188 -34.43 39.09 5.34
C ASP A 188 -33.98 39.50 6.76
N TYR A 189 -32.66 39.50 6.98
CA TYR A 189 -32.05 39.66 8.30
C TYR A 189 -32.47 40.96 9.02
N LYS A 190 -32.73 42.05 8.28
CA LYS A 190 -33.15 43.33 8.86
C LYS A 190 -34.51 43.24 9.56
N LYS A 191 -35.50 42.60 8.91
CA LYS A 191 -36.85 42.44 9.47
C LYS A 191 -36.82 41.45 10.62
N ALA A 192 -36.11 40.33 10.47
CA ALA A 192 -35.97 39.33 11.52
C ALA A 192 -35.36 39.92 12.81
N LYS A 193 -34.26 40.68 12.69
CA LYS A 193 -33.59 41.34 13.83
C LYS A 193 -34.49 42.30 14.59
N SER A 194 -35.42 42.97 13.91
CA SER A 194 -36.37 43.90 14.55
C SER A 194 -37.41 43.24 15.45
N LEU A 195 -37.51 41.90 15.40
CA LEU A 195 -38.44 41.11 16.22
C LEU A 195 -37.80 40.56 17.51
N PHE A 196 -36.53 40.85 17.76
CA PHE A 196 -35.83 40.49 18.99
C PHE A 196 -35.52 41.75 19.79
N ASP A 197 -35.60 41.63 21.12
CA ASP A 197 -35.29 42.72 22.04
C ASP A 197 -33.76 42.90 22.18
N SER A 198 -32.97 41.87 21.87
CA SER A 198 -31.50 41.93 21.88
C SER A 198 -30.83 40.94 20.91
N VAL A 199 -29.55 41.19 20.61
CA VAL A 199 -28.71 40.25 19.85
C VAL A 199 -28.51 38.93 20.61
N GLN A 200 -28.52 38.97 21.94
CA GLN A 200 -28.38 37.77 22.77
C GLN A 200 -29.62 36.86 22.66
N GLU A 201 -30.82 37.44 22.73
CA GLU A 201 -32.09 36.72 22.49
C GLU A 201 -32.11 36.12 21.08
N GLN A 202 -31.58 36.84 20.08
CA GLN A 202 -31.46 36.37 18.71
C GLN A 202 -30.54 35.14 18.60
N LEU A 203 -29.38 35.15 19.28
CA LEU A 203 -28.45 34.02 19.28
C LEU A 203 -29.03 32.81 20.02
N GLU A 204 -29.65 33.03 21.18
CA GLU A 204 -30.38 31.98 21.92
C GLU A 204 -31.51 31.39 21.07
N TYR A 205 -32.20 32.22 20.27
CA TYR A 205 -33.20 31.75 19.33
C TYR A 205 -32.61 30.84 18.26
N PHE A 206 -31.42 31.14 17.74
CA PHE A 206 -30.73 30.26 16.78
C PHE A 206 -30.25 28.95 17.40
N GLU A 207 -29.69 28.98 18.62
CA GLU A 207 -29.28 27.77 19.35
C GLU A 207 -30.45 26.81 19.59
N ASN A 208 -31.65 27.36 19.78
CA ASN A 208 -32.88 26.59 19.94
C ASN A 208 -33.52 26.17 18.60
N ASN A 209 -33.09 26.74 17.46
CA ASN A 209 -33.65 26.49 16.13
C ASN A 209 -32.58 26.09 15.10
N ILE A 210 -32.25 24.79 15.10
CA ILE A 210 -31.25 24.15 14.24
C ILE A 210 -31.52 24.34 12.73
N LEU A 211 -32.74 24.70 12.34
CA LEU A 211 -33.08 24.99 10.94
C LEU A 211 -32.44 26.29 10.42
N LEU A 212 -31.87 27.10 11.31
CA LEU A 212 -31.31 28.41 11.00
C LEU A 212 -29.79 28.45 11.10
N ASP A 213 -29.09 27.31 11.13
CA ASP A 213 -27.62 27.24 11.27
C ASP A 213 -26.86 28.08 10.22
N GLU A 214 -27.34 28.15 8.96
CA GLU A 214 -26.74 29.05 7.96
C GLU A 214 -26.95 30.53 8.30
N CYS A 215 -28.15 30.89 8.75
CA CYS A 215 -28.45 32.26 9.18
C CYS A 215 -27.67 32.64 10.44
N HIS A 216 -27.49 31.68 11.35
CA HIS A 216 -26.71 31.84 12.58
C HIS A 216 -25.24 32.14 12.24
N ALA A 217 -24.63 31.35 11.35
CA ALA A 217 -23.28 31.59 10.87
C ALA A 217 -23.14 32.95 10.17
N ASP A 218 -24.08 33.31 9.28
CA ASP A 218 -24.07 34.61 8.58
C ASP A 218 -24.14 35.80 9.57
N VAL A 219 -25.02 35.72 10.57
CA VAL A 219 -25.15 36.77 11.61
C VAL A 219 -23.89 36.85 12.47
N LEU A 220 -23.26 35.72 12.81
CA LEU A 220 -21.98 35.70 13.54
C LEU A 220 -20.84 36.32 12.71
N VAL A 221 -20.81 36.11 11.38
CA VAL A 221 -19.87 36.78 10.48
C VAL A 221 -20.09 38.30 10.49
N GLU A 222 -21.33 38.79 10.45
CA GLU A 222 -21.64 40.22 10.58
C GLU A 222 -21.18 40.80 11.92
N LEU A 223 -21.20 40.01 12.99
CA LEU A 223 -20.70 40.37 14.32
C LEU A 223 -19.17 40.20 14.45
N ALA A 224 -18.47 39.88 13.36
CA ALA A 224 -17.03 39.56 13.33
C ALA A 224 -16.60 38.39 14.23
N ARG A 225 -17.54 37.49 14.57
CA ARG A 225 -17.30 36.24 15.33
C ARG A 225 -17.03 35.09 14.37
N TYR A 226 -15.99 35.23 13.55
CA TYR A 226 -15.67 34.31 12.45
C TYR A 226 -15.40 32.87 12.89
N GLN A 227 -14.75 32.68 14.05
CA GLN A 227 -14.44 31.34 14.55
C GLN A 227 -15.70 30.55 14.90
N GLU A 228 -16.65 31.19 15.56
CA GLU A 228 -17.92 30.58 15.95
C GLU A 228 -18.81 30.31 14.73
N ALA A 229 -18.81 31.22 13.75
CA ALA A 229 -19.48 30.98 12.47
C ALA A 229 -18.88 29.76 11.72
N ALA A 230 -17.56 29.60 11.78
CA ALA A 230 -16.88 28.45 11.20
C ALA A 230 -17.20 27.14 11.95
N ASP A 231 -17.31 27.18 13.29
CA ASP A 231 -17.70 26.04 14.12
C ASP A 231 -19.07 25.50 13.70
N ILE A 232 -20.06 26.39 13.50
CA ILE A 232 -21.39 26.00 13.00
C ILE A 232 -21.30 25.34 11.62
N HIS A 233 -20.49 25.90 10.71
CA HIS A 233 -20.32 25.29 9.39
C HIS A 233 -19.65 23.92 9.45
N ILE A 234 -18.71 23.70 10.37
CA ILE A 234 -18.03 22.41 10.58
C ILE A 234 -19.00 21.37 11.16
N GLU A 235 -19.75 21.73 12.19
CA GLU A 235 -20.77 20.86 12.80
C GLU A 235 -21.82 20.40 11.77
N GLU A 236 -22.10 21.27 10.80
CA GLU A 236 -23.02 21.02 9.69
C GLU A 236 -22.38 20.29 8.48
N GLY A 237 -21.11 19.90 8.56
CA GLY A 237 -20.39 19.21 7.48
C GLY A 237 -20.06 20.10 6.27
N ARG A 238 -20.20 21.43 6.39
CA ARG A 238 -19.91 22.43 5.35
C ARG A 238 -18.48 22.95 5.46
N THR A 239 -17.50 22.05 5.48
CA THR A 239 -16.08 22.35 5.75
C THR A 239 -15.49 23.39 4.80
N MET A 240 -15.84 23.37 3.50
CA MET A 240 -15.34 24.36 2.53
C MET A 240 -15.78 25.79 2.87
N LYS A 241 -17.04 25.98 3.27
CA LYS A 241 -17.57 27.28 3.71
C LYS A 241 -16.89 27.73 5.01
N ALA A 242 -16.70 26.81 5.96
CA ALA A 242 -15.97 27.10 7.20
C ALA A 242 -14.55 27.61 6.93
N ILE A 243 -13.80 26.98 6.02
CA ILE A 243 -12.46 27.43 5.62
C ILE A 243 -12.52 28.83 5.01
N GLN A 244 -13.49 29.12 4.14
CA GLN A 244 -13.64 30.46 3.55
C GLN A 244 -13.92 31.54 4.61
N VAL A 245 -14.76 31.22 5.61
CA VAL A 245 -15.04 32.12 6.75
C VAL A 245 -13.78 32.34 7.58
N LEU A 246 -13.04 31.28 7.92
CA LEU A 246 -11.78 31.38 8.68
C LEU A 246 -10.70 32.16 7.93
N LEU A 247 -10.59 31.99 6.61
CA LEU A 247 -9.64 32.74 5.77
C LEU A 247 -10.02 34.22 5.60
N SER A 248 -11.28 34.58 5.88
CA SER A 248 -11.73 35.97 5.87
C SER A 248 -11.29 36.72 7.13
N ASP A 249 -11.01 35.99 8.22
CA ASP A 249 -10.43 36.52 9.44
C ASP A 249 -8.91 36.72 9.28
N LYS A 250 -8.39 37.82 9.83
CA LYS A 250 -6.96 38.14 9.83
C LYS A 250 -6.23 37.61 11.07
N SER A 251 -6.95 36.96 11.99
CA SER A 251 -6.39 36.30 13.16
C SER A 251 -5.46 35.14 12.78
N GLN A 252 -4.32 35.06 13.47
CA GLN A 252 -3.38 33.94 13.33
C GLN A 252 -4.04 32.58 13.65
N GLU A 253 -4.94 32.56 14.62
CA GLU A 253 -5.61 31.33 15.05
C GLU A 253 -6.59 30.83 13.99
N SER A 254 -7.35 31.73 13.36
CA SER A 254 -8.28 31.39 12.28
C SER A 254 -7.55 30.88 11.04
N ILE A 255 -6.39 31.46 10.72
CA ILE A 255 -5.50 30.96 9.65
C ILE A 255 -4.97 29.55 9.97
N ARG A 256 -4.58 29.27 11.22
CA ARG A 256 -4.14 27.93 11.63
C ARG A 256 -5.26 26.89 11.49
N ARG A 257 -6.44 27.20 12.04
CA ARG A 257 -7.62 26.33 11.93
C ARG A 257 -8.02 26.08 10.47
N ALA A 258 -8.00 27.12 9.62
CA ALA A 258 -8.27 26.97 8.19
C ALA A 258 -7.30 25.98 7.53
N ASN A 259 -6.02 26.07 7.87
CA ASN A 259 -5.00 25.17 7.34
C ASN A 259 -5.17 23.73 7.80
N ASP A 260 -5.48 23.52 9.08
CA ASP A 260 -5.70 22.18 9.61
C ASP A 260 -6.88 21.51 8.89
N HIS A 261 -7.97 22.25 8.62
CA HIS A 261 -9.10 21.74 7.85
C HIS A 261 -8.78 21.52 6.36
N ILE A 262 -7.97 22.39 5.74
CA ILE A 262 -7.50 22.18 4.36
C ILE A 262 -6.67 20.90 4.27
N LEU A 263 -5.71 20.73 5.19
CA LEU A 263 -4.83 19.56 5.24
C LEU A 263 -5.62 18.28 5.51
N GLN A 264 -6.50 18.31 6.51
CA GLN A 264 -7.41 17.21 6.80
C GLN A 264 -8.24 16.85 5.55
N GLY A 265 -8.79 17.85 4.86
CA GLY A 265 -9.54 17.67 3.62
C GLY A 265 -8.69 17.06 2.50
N LEU A 266 -7.46 17.53 2.30
CA LEU A 266 -6.53 16.96 1.32
C LEU A 266 -6.24 15.49 1.64
N TRP A 267 -5.81 15.17 2.87
CA TRP A 267 -5.55 13.79 3.32
C TRP A 267 -6.78 12.88 3.16
N GLN A 268 -7.98 13.36 3.47
CA GLN A 268 -9.22 12.61 3.30
C GLN A 268 -9.60 12.36 1.83
N ASN A 269 -9.11 13.20 0.91
CA ASN A 269 -9.39 13.05 -0.53
C ASN A 269 -8.22 12.43 -1.31
N THR A 270 -7.03 12.32 -0.73
CA THR A 270 -5.89 11.58 -1.28
C THR A 270 -5.64 10.31 -0.49
N SER A 271 -6.07 9.18 -1.05
CA SER A 271 -5.71 7.88 -0.48
C SER A 271 -4.30 7.47 -0.89
N PHE A 272 -3.65 6.64 -0.06
CA PHE A 272 -2.37 6.01 -0.36
C PHE A 272 -2.32 5.45 -1.79
N SER A 273 -1.19 5.65 -2.49
CA SER A 273 -0.95 5.22 -3.87
C SER A 273 -1.84 5.88 -4.94
N MET A 274 -2.64 6.89 -4.63
CA MET A 274 -3.49 7.56 -5.60
C MET A 274 -2.96 8.94 -5.99
N LYS A 275 -3.06 9.26 -7.29
CA LYS A 275 -2.89 10.64 -7.79
C LYS A 275 -4.22 11.38 -7.73
N ILE A 276 -4.17 12.70 -7.56
CA ILE A 276 -5.34 13.58 -7.63
C ILE A 276 -5.70 13.76 -9.10
N LYS A 277 -6.91 13.36 -9.48
CA LYS A 277 -7.45 13.54 -10.84
C LYS A 277 -8.26 14.83 -10.91
N ASP A 278 -8.43 15.37 -12.12
CA ASP A 278 -9.30 16.55 -12.30
C ASP A 278 -10.79 16.25 -12.04
N SER A 279 -11.19 14.97 -12.02
CA SER A 279 -12.53 14.53 -11.58
C SER A 279 -12.75 14.69 -10.07
N ASP A 280 -11.68 14.81 -9.28
CA ASP A 280 -11.74 14.81 -7.81
C ASP A 280 -12.06 16.24 -7.33
N THR A 281 -13.29 16.68 -7.58
CA THR A 281 -13.77 18.06 -7.35
C THR A 281 -13.42 18.61 -5.96
N ALA A 282 -13.62 17.81 -4.90
CA ALA A 282 -13.28 18.19 -3.53
C ALA A 282 -11.77 18.39 -3.31
N ALA A 283 -10.93 17.47 -3.81
CA ALA A 283 -9.47 17.59 -3.70
C ALA A 283 -8.95 18.84 -4.45
N VAL A 284 -9.49 19.09 -5.65
CA VAL A 284 -9.16 20.27 -6.46
C VAL A 284 -9.57 21.56 -5.76
N GLU A 285 -10.75 21.58 -5.12
CA GLU A 285 -11.23 22.72 -4.36
C GLU A 285 -10.36 22.98 -3.11
N PHE A 286 -9.99 21.94 -2.34
CA PHE A 286 -9.04 22.09 -1.22
C PHE A 286 -7.68 22.62 -1.67
N LEU A 287 -7.14 22.14 -2.81
CA LEU A 287 -5.92 22.68 -3.41
C LEU A 287 -6.06 24.15 -3.83
N SER A 288 -7.26 24.57 -4.25
CA SER A 288 -7.56 25.97 -4.58
C SER A 288 -7.59 26.84 -3.33
N LEU A 289 -8.18 26.37 -2.23
CA LEU A 289 -8.21 27.07 -0.94
C LEU A 289 -6.81 27.16 -0.33
N ALA A 290 -6.03 26.09 -0.42
CA ALA A 290 -4.61 26.06 -0.04
C ALA A 290 -3.76 27.15 -0.70
N SER A 291 -4.13 27.60 -1.91
CA SER A 291 -3.41 28.68 -2.61
C SER A 291 -3.65 30.07 -2.02
N LYS A 292 -4.72 30.25 -1.22
CA LYS A 292 -5.12 31.52 -0.63
C LYS A 292 -4.57 31.73 0.79
N VAL A 293 -3.89 30.73 1.33
CA VAL A 293 -3.36 30.72 2.70
C VAL A 293 -2.12 31.60 2.82
N ASN A 294 -2.01 32.37 3.91
CA ASN A 294 -0.75 32.97 4.32
C ASN A 294 0.18 31.91 4.95
N TYR A 295 1.24 31.55 4.24
CA TYR A 295 2.18 30.50 4.63
C TYR A 295 3.14 30.89 5.77
N ASP A 296 3.21 32.16 6.17
CA ASP A 296 4.15 32.60 7.21
C ASP A 296 3.82 31.99 8.58
N PHE A 297 2.56 31.65 8.81
CA PHE A 297 2.07 31.08 10.07
C PHE A 297 2.10 29.54 10.14
N LEU A 298 2.62 28.88 9.10
CA LEU A 298 2.69 27.41 9.00
C LEU A 298 4.00 26.82 9.54
N SER A 299 3.92 25.59 10.06
CA SER A 299 5.10 24.77 10.37
C SER A 299 5.87 24.38 9.09
N SER A 300 7.11 23.91 9.25
CA SER A 300 7.91 23.40 8.11
C SER A 300 7.23 22.22 7.40
N THR A 301 6.58 21.35 8.16
CA THR A 301 5.84 20.17 7.67
C THR A 301 4.64 20.60 6.82
N GLN A 302 3.81 21.51 7.35
CA GLN A 302 2.64 22.02 6.64
C GLN A 302 3.04 22.80 5.38
N LYS A 303 4.19 23.48 5.40
CA LYS A 303 4.77 24.14 4.22
C LYS A 303 5.15 23.13 3.13
N ASP A 304 5.81 22.04 3.49
CA ASP A 304 6.24 21.02 2.51
C ASP A 304 5.04 20.18 1.99
N GLU A 305 3.98 20.04 2.78
CA GLU A 305 2.73 19.40 2.34
C GLU A 305 1.90 20.29 1.37
N VAL A 306 1.84 21.63 1.61
CA VAL A 306 0.85 22.54 0.98
C VAL A 306 1.44 23.74 0.23
N ALA A 307 2.53 24.34 0.72
CA ALA A 307 2.99 25.65 0.28
C ALA A 307 3.79 25.62 -1.03
N THR A 308 3.61 26.68 -1.83
CA THR A 308 4.52 27.06 -2.92
C THR A 308 5.06 28.44 -2.58
N ARG A 309 6.38 28.59 -2.43
CA ARG A 309 6.99 29.92 -2.44
C ARG A 309 7.24 30.31 -3.89
N ALA A 310 6.65 31.42 -4.32
CA ALA A 310 6.73 31.90 -5.71
C ALA A 310 8.16 32.22 -6.20
N ASN A 311 9.17 32.20 -5.33
CA ASN A 311 10.57 32.53 -5.65
C ASN A 311 11.60 31.44 -5.29
N GLU A 312 11.19 30.27 -4.78
CA GLU A 312 12.10 29.15 -4.51
C GLU A 312 11.48 27.85 -5.01
N THR A 313 12.24 27.07 -5.76
CA THR A 313 11.90 25.83 -6.46
C THR A 313 11.52 24.67 -5.50
N LYS A 314 10.48 24.85 -4.67
CA LYS A 314 9.90 23.80 -3.81
C LYS A 314 8.39 23.74 -4.05
N VAL A 315 7.92 22.63 -4.59
CA VAL A 315 6.53 22.41 -5.05
C VAL A 315 5.82 21.43 -4.11
N ALA A 316 4.92 21.88 -3.24
CA ALA A 316 4.15 21.07 -2.28
C ALA A 316 3.81 19.61 -2.68
N MET A 317 3.90 18.67 -1.72
CA MET A 317 3.58 17.24 -1.90
C MET A 317 2.24 17.00 -2.61
N PHE A 318 1.14 17.60 -2.13
CA PHE A 318 -0.20 17.39 -2.70
C PHE A 318 -0.37 17.99 -4.10
N ARG A 319 0.34 19.07 -4.43
CA ARG A 319 0.31 19.62 -5.79
C ARG A 319 1.01 18.70 -6.78
N ASN A 320 2.13 18.11 -6.39
CA ASN A 320 2.84 17.13 -7.23
C ASN A 320 2.07 15.82 -7.41
N LEU A 321 1.17 15.46 -6.48
CA LEU A 321 0.23 14.36 -6.69
C LEU A 321 -0.80 14.65 -7.79
N ARG A 322 -1.07 15.92 -8.11
CA ARG A 322 -1.93 16.34 -9.23
C ARG A 322 -1.17 16.40 -10.56
N THR A 323 0.11 16.77 -10.55
CA THR A 323 0.89 16.93 -11.79
C THR A 323 1.13 15.59 -12.50
N THR A 324 0.97 15.57 -13.82
CA THR A 324 1.33 14.43 -14.68
C THR A 324 2.82 14.36 -14.99
N ALA A 325 3.56 15.47 -14.78
CA ALA A 325 5.01 15.52 -14.91
C ALA A 325 5.66 14.59 -13.88
N ASN A 326 6.44 13.64 -14.36
CA ASN A 326 7.05 12.58 -13.56
C ASN A 326 8.36 13.09 -12.93
N ASP A 327 8.27 14.16 -12.12
CA ASP A 327 9.42 14.76 -11.42
C ASP A 327 9.79 13.91 -10.20
N GLY A 328 10.22 12.67 -10.46
CA GLY A 328 10.61 11.74 -9.41
C GLY A 328 11.69 12.32 -8.48
N ILE A 329 12.60 13.13 -9.03
CA ILE A 329 13.65 13.81 -8.26
C ILE A 329 13.05 14.66 -7.14
N TYR A 330 11.91 15.30 -7.35
CA TYR A 330 11.25 16.09 -6.33
C TYR A 330 10.72 15.24 -5.17
N PHE A 331 9.99 14.16 -5.49
CA PHE A 331 9.44 13.24 -4.49
C PHE A 331 10.55 12.61 -3.63
N ARG A 332 11.74 12.40 -4.21
CA ARG A 332 12.93 11.99 -3.47
C ARG A 332 13.33 13.01 -2.41
N ASP A 333 13.49 14.27 -2.83
CA ASP A 333 14.08 15.32 -2.00
C ASP A 333 13.14 15.71 -0.85
N ILE A 334 11.87 16.05 -1.14
CA ILE A 334 10.71 15.34 -0.59
C ILE A 334 10.89 14.46 0.65
N ALA A 335 10.85 13.17 0.34
CA ALA A 335 10.85 12.10 1.29
C ALA A 335 12.03 12.16 2.24
N TYR A 336 13.22 12.59 1.78
CA TYR A 336 14.37 12.70 2.66
C TYR A 336 14.23 13.83 3.69
N GLU A 337 13.60 14.95 3.34
CA GLU A 337 13.29 16.00 4.32
C GLU A 337 12.28 15.51 5.37
N PHE A 338 11.26 14.76 4.94
CA PHE A 338 10.32 14.11 5.87
C PHE A 338 10.98 13.06 6.76
N LEU A 339 11.87 12.22 6.20
CA LEU A 339 12.63 11.24 6.98
C LEU A 339 13.55 11.89 8.02
N LYS A 340 14.21 13.01 7.69
CA LYS A 340 15.03 13.77 8.66
C LYS A 340 14.22 14.26 9.86
N ARG A 341 12.92 14.53 9.66
CA ARG A 341 12.00 15.00 10.71
C ARG A 341 11.26 13.87 11.42
N GLY A 342 11.44 12.61 10.99
CA GLY A 342 10.72 11.46 11.54
C GLY A 342 9.28 11.30 11.00
N GLU A 343 8.92 12.03 9.95
CA GLU A 343 7.58 12.06 9.34
C GLU A 343 7.44 10.91 8.32
N LYS A 344 7.45 9.68 8.85
CA LYS A 344 7.43 8.43 8.05
C LYS A 344 6.24 8.31 7.10
N PRO A 345 4.99 8.66 7.49
CA PRO A 345 3.83 8.53 6.59
C PRO A 345 3.96 9.37 5.32
N GLN A 346 4.37 10.64 5.45
CA GLN A 346 4.59 11.56 4.34
C GLN A 346 5.73 11.08 3.44
N ALA A 347 6.84 10.65 4.04
CA ALA A 347 7.96 10.08 3.30
C ALA A 347 7.55 8.83 2.51
N LEU A 348 6.75 7.95 3.11
CA LEU A 348 6.27 6.74 2.44
C LEU A 348 5.36 7.06 1.26
N LEU A 349 4.45 8.03 1.41
CA LEU A 349 3.60 8.49 0.32
C LEU A 349 4.45 9.03 -0.84
N CYS A 350 5.44 9.88 -0.55
CA CYS A 350 6.35 10.42 -1.56
C CYS A 350 7.16 9.32 -2.26
N LEU A 351 7.72 8.37 -1.50
CA LEU A 351 8.51 7.27 -2.04
C LEU A 351 7.68 6.26 -2.84
N ASP A 352 6.39 6.07 -2.53
CA ASP A 352 5.48 5.23 -3.33
C ASP A 352 5.30 5.77 -4.77
N HIS A 353 5.52 7.08 -4.95
CA HIS A 353 5.51 7.79 -6.23
C HIS A 353 6.92 8.01 -6.83
N PHE A 354 8.01 7.59 -6.14
CA PHE A 354 9.38 7.74 -6.61
C PHE A 354 10.16 6.42 -6.77
N PHE A 355 11.18 6.42 -7.62
CA PHE A 355 12.02 5.26 -7.95
C PHE A 355 13.39 5.29 -7.23
N ASN A 356 13.42 5.45 -5.90
CA ASN A 356 14.55 4.95 -5.09
C ASN A 356 14.08 3.79 -4.23
N PHE A 357 14.27 2.60 -4.80
CA PHE A 357 13.51 1.43 -4.42
C PHE A 357 13.99 0.77 -3.11
N LEU A 358 15.26 0.92 -2.73
CA LEU A 358 15.78 0.28 -1.50
C LEU A 358 15.27 0.98 -0.23
N ASP A 359 15.35 2.31 -0.19
CA ASP A 359 14.87 3.10 0.95
C ASP A 359 13.34 3.01 1.06
N TYR A 360 12.63 3.05 -0.08
CA TYR A 360 11.21 2.74 -0.14
C TYR A 360 10.90 1.37 0.47
N CYS A 361 11.58 0.30 0.04
CA CYS A 361 11.31 -1.05 0.55
C CYS A 361 11.59 -1.18 2.05
N ARG A 362 12.64 -0.51 2.55
CA ARG A 362 12.97 -0.50 3.99
C ARG A 362 11.90 0.22 4.80
N LEU A 363 11.55 1.44 4.41
CA LEU A 363 10.52 2.24 5.09
C LEU A 363 9.16 1.52 5.03
N PHE A 364 8.79 1.00 3.87
CA PHE A 364 7.54 0.28 3.69
C PHE A 364 7.47 -0.97 4.58
N ARG A 365 8.55 -1.75 4.62
CA ARG A 365 8.64 -2.93 5.52
C ARG A 365 8.53 -2.52 6.98
N GLU A 366 9.21 -1.44 7.37
CA GLU A 366 9.13 -0.89 8.72
C GLU A 366 7.68 -0.54 9.07
N THR A 367 6.98 0.23 8.20
CA THR A 367 5.57 0.59 8.36
C THR A 367 4.66 -0.63 8.51
N VAL A 368 4.89 -1.71 7.75
CA VAL A 368 4.12 -2.95 7.87
C VAL A 368 4.41 -3.67 9.19
N THR A 369 5.66 -3.65 9.66
CA THR A 369 6.04 -4.31 10.93
C THR A 369 5.58 -3.53 12.16
N SER A 370 5.57 -2.20 12.10
CA SER A 370 5.14 -1.31 13.18
C SER A 370 3.71 -0.81 13.01
N LEU A 371 2.90 -1.50 12.21
CA LEU A 371 1.53 -1.06 11.90
C LEU A 371 0.70 -1.01 13.19
N ASP A 372 0.20 0.17 13.51
CA ASP A 372 -0.75 0.39 14.60
C ASP A 372 -1.96 1.14 14.03
N LEU A 373 -3.16 0.64 14.30
CA LEU A 373 -4.39 1.29 13.85
C LEU A 373 -4.72 2.52 14.70
N ALA A 374 -4.20 2.61 15.93
CA ALA A 374 -4.39 3.76 16.81
C ALA A 374 -3.46 4.94 16.45
N ASP A 375 -2.40 4.69 15.68
CA ASP A 375 -1.47 5.73 15.24
C ASP A 375 -2.14 6.69 14.25
N GLU A 376 -2.12 7.98 14.56
CA GLU A 376 -2.69 9.02 13.70
C GLU A 376 -2.02 9.07 12.33
N GLY A 377 -0.72 8.79 12.25
CA GLY A 377 0.02 8.78 11.00
C GLY A 377 -0.50 7.71 10.03
N SER A 378 -0.78 6.52 10.55
CA SER A 378 -1.35 5.40 9.82
C SER A 378 -2.80 5.66 9.40
N GLN A 379 -3.61 6.24 10.28
CA GLN A 379 -4.98 6.68 10.00
C GLN A 379 -5.02 7.70 8.86
N LYS A 380 -4.14 8.72 8.92
CA LYS A 380 -4.01 9.76 7.87
C LYS A 380 -3.55 9.16 6.54
N LEU A 381 -2.51 8.33 6.55
CA LEU A 381 -1.91 7.78 5.32
C LEU A 381 -2.89 6.88 4.54
N PHE A 382 -3.58 5.98 5.25
CA PHE A 382 -4.48 5.01 4.62
C PHE A 382 -5.94 5.46 4.59
N ASN A 383 -6.23 6.63 5.18
CA ASN A 383 -7.53 7.27 5.24
C ASN A 383 -8.60 6.37 5.88
N PHE A 384 -8.43 6.08 7.18
CA PHE A 384 -9.44 5.43 8.02
C PHE A 384 -9.49 6.11 9.38
N HIS A 385 -10.65 6.10 10.04
CA HIS A 385 -10.85 6.79 11.31
C HIS A 385 -11.64 5.90 12.28
N PRO A 386 -11.50 6.06 13.61
CA PRO A 386 -12.29 5.30 14.58
C PRO A 386 -13.80 5.47 14.31
N ALA A 387 -14.54 4.36 14.32
CA ALA A 387 -16.00 4.39 14.20
C ALA A 387 -16.65 4.72 15.55
N SER A 388 -17.95 5.04 15.53
CA SER A 388 -18.76 5.15 16.75
C SER A 388 -18.83 3.83 17.53
N VAL A 389 -18.66 2.71 16.82
CA VAL A 389 -18.62 1.36 17.38
C VAL A 389 -17.23 1.08 17.96
N GLU A 390 -17.18 0.70 19.23
CA GLU A 390 -15.93 0.39 19.93
C GLU A 390 -15.13 -0.72 19.21
N ASN A 391 -13.81 -0.53 19.07
CA ASN A 391 -12.90 -1.42 18.35
C ASN A 391 -13.25 -1.62 16.86
N ALA A 392 -13.90 -0.64 16.22
CA ALA A 392 -14.12 -0.61 14.78
C ALA A 392 -13.63 0.71 14.17
N TYR A 393 -13.41 0.68 12.86
CA TYR A 393 -12.93 1.81 12.09
C TYR A 393 -13.79 1.99 10.85
N HIS A 394 -14.06 3.24 10.51
CA HIS A 394 -14.71 3.64 9.28
C HIS A 394 -13.67 3.86 8.17
N VAL A 395 -13.90 3.21 7.03
CA VAL A 395 -13.09 3.33 5.81
C VAL A 395 -13.96 4.00 4.74
N PRO A 396 -13.64 5.25 4.32
CA PRO A 396 -14.42 5.96 3.33
C PRO A 396 -14.46 5.26 1.97
N ALA A 397 -15.57 5.44 1.26
CA ALA A 397 -15.75 4.96 -0.11
C ALA A 397 -14.68 5.51 -1.06
N ASP A 398 -14.46 4.81 -2.17
CA ASP A 398 -13.49 5.16 -3.22
C ASP A 398 -12.01 5.29 -2.83
N THR A 399 -11.66 5.09 -1.56
CA THR A 399 -10.27 5.00 -1.10
C THR A 399 -9.58 3.73 -1.62
N TRP A 400 -8.24 3.73 -1.64
CA TRP A 400 -7.45 2.55 -1.98
C TRP A 400 -7.79 1.38 -1.05
N LEU A 401 -7.87 1.64 0.27
CA LEU A 401 -8.16 0.63 1.29
C LEU A 401 -9.56 0.03 1.14
N HIS A 402 -10.58 0.87 0.88
CA HIS A 402 -11.94 0.41 0.58
C HIS A 402 -11.97 -0.56 -0.61
N ARG A 403 -11.26 -0.24 -1.71
CA ARG A 403 -11.15 -1.16 -2.86
C ARG A 403 -10.46 -2.47 -2.50
N GLN A 404 -9.40 -2.43 -1.71
CA GLN A 404 -8.72 -3.66 -1.29
C GLN A 404 -9.62 -4.56 -0.46
N ILE A 405 -10.34 -3.98 0.52
CA ILE A 405 -11.27 -4.72 1.38
C ILE A 405 -12.42 -5.32 0.56
N ASN A 406 -13.01 -4.55 -0.38
CA ASN A 406 -14.09 -5.04 -1.24
C ASN A 406 -13.64 -6.12 -2.24
N SER A 407 -12.38 -6.06 -2.69
CA SER A 407 -11.80 -7.07 -3.59
C SER A 407 -11.42 -8.38 -2.90
N ALA A 408 -11.30 -8.39 -1.57
CA ALA A 408 -10.92 -9.57 -0.82
C ALA A 408 -12.04 -10.62 -0.83
N THR A 409 -11.68 -11.87 -1.12
CA THR A 409 -12.62 -13.02 -1.27
C THR A 409 -13.44 -13.32 -0.01
N ARG A 410 -13.03 -12.79 1.16
CA ARG A 410 -13.74 -12.91 2.43
C ARG A 410 -14.22 -11.54 2.88
N LYS A 411 -15.51 -11.24 2.67
CA LYS A 411 -16.20 -10.05 3.24
C LYS A 411 -16.47 -10.16 4.76
N THR A 412 -15.77 -11.05 5.45
CA THR A 412 -15.95 -11.28 6.89
C THR A 412 -15.34 -10.12 7.67
N GLY A 413 -16.12 -9.43 8.49
CA GLY A 413 -15.62 -8.34 9.36
C GLY A 413 -16.18 -6.94 9.06
N ILE A 414 -16.98 -6.80 7.99
CA ILE A 414 -17.76 -5.58 7.72
C ILE A 414 -18.97 -5.61 8.66
N LEU A 415 -19.08 -4.58 9.50
CA LEU A 415 -20.16 -4.41 10.47
C LEU A 415 -21.31 -3.62 9.85
N GLU A 416 -20.99 -2.54 9.15
CA GLU A 416 -21.96 -1.63 8.53
C GLU A 416 -21.46 -1.16 7.16
N VAL A 417 -22.40 -0.85 6.27
CA VAL A 417 -22.15 -0.27 4.94
C VAL A 417 -23.11 0.89 4.79
N ASP A 418 -22.59 2.05 4.43
CA ASP A 418 -23.37 3.23 4.11
C ASP A 418 -22.91 3.85 2.77
N ASP A 419 -23.56 4.91 2.33
CA ASP A 419 -23.17 5.63 1.11
C ASP A 419 -21.81 6.34 1.24
N ALA A 420 -21.30 6.51 2.47
CA ALA A 420 -20.04 7.19 2.76
C ALA A 420 -18.84 6.23 2.86
N GLY A 421 -19.06 4.93 3.03
CA GLY A 421 -18.01 3.92 3.19
C GLY A 421 -18.47 2.64 3.90
N ILE A 422 -17.52 2.02 4.58
CA ILE A 422 -17.72 0.76 5.32
C ILE A 422 -17.14 0.85 6.73
N VAL A 423 -17.80 0.23 7.69
CA VAL A 423 -17.30 0.06 9.06
C VAL A 423 -16.75 -1.34 9.22
N VAL A 424 -15.50 -1.46 9.65
CA VAL A 424 -14.76 -2.73 9.74
C VAL A 424 -14.21 -2.91 11.15
N ALA A 425 -14.30 -4.13 11.69
CA ALA A 425 -13.71 -4.46 12.98
C ALA A 425 -12.18 -4.31 12.95
N SER A 426 -11.58 -3.82 14.04
CA SER A 426 -10.14 -3.52 14.17
C SER A 426 -9.23 -4.69 13.75
N ALA A 427 -9.51 -5.90 14.21
CA ALA A 427 -8.70 -7.08 13.88
C ALA A 427 -8.74 -7.44 12.38
N ASP A 428 -9.91 -7.29 11.76
CA ASP A 428 -10.10 -7.58 10.35
C ASP A 428 -9.49 -6.47 9.48
N LEU A 429 -9.62 -5.19 9.89
CA LEU A 429 -8.94 -4.07 9.23
C LEU A 429 -7.43 -4.21 9.30
N PHE A 430 -6.87 -4.55 10.47
CA PHE A 430 -5.43 -4.77 10.63
C PHE A 430 -4.93 -5.85 9.68
N GLN A 431 -5.62 -6.99 9.64
CA GLN A 431 -5.25 -8.09 8.77
C GLN A 431 -5.40 -7.74 7.29
N ALA A 432 -6.49 -7.06 6.90
CA ALA A 432 -6.74 -6.63 5.53
C ALA A 432 -5.69 -5.61 5.06
N LEU A 433 -5.39 -4.60 5.88
CA LEU A 433 -4.37 -3.59 5.60
C LEU A 433 -2.98 -4.23 5.51
N ARG A 434 -2.57 -5.04 6.49
CA ARG A 434 -1.29 -5.75 6.48
C ARG A 434 -1.13 -6.61 5.24
N THR A 435 -2.15 -7.40 4.89
CA THR A 435 -2.12 -8.29 3.72
C THR A 435 -2.05 -7.49 2.43
N SER A 436 -2.81 -6.40 2.33
CA SER A 436 -2.82 -5.52 1.15
C SER A 436 -1.49 -4.80 0.95
N LEU A 437 -0.87 -4.32 2.04
CA LEU A 437 0.45 -3.70 2.01
C LEU A 437 1.54 -4.68 1.60
N LEU A 438 1.55 -5.89 2.20
CA LEU A 438 2.50 -6.94 1.82
C LEU A 438 2.35 -7.33 0.34
N ARG A 439 1.11 -7.52 -0.13
CA ARG A 439 0.83 -7.84 -1.54
C ARG A 439 1.29 -6.73 -2.46
N ARG A 440 0.99 -5.47 -2.15
CA ARG A 440 1.47 -4.32 -2.93
C ARG A 440 3.00 -4.28 -3.01
N LEU A 441 3.68 -4.46 -1.88
CA LEU A 441 5.14 -4.49 -1.83
C LEU A 441 5.69 -5.63 -2.70
N SER A 442 5.07 -6.82 -2.62
CA SER A 442 5.39 -7.98 -3.45
C SER A 442 5.22 -7.70 -4.95
N GLU A 443 4.08 -7.15 -5.37
CA GLU A 443 3.79 -6.76 -6.76
C GLU A 443 4.83 -5.76 -7.28
N ARG A 444 5.10 -4.68 -6.52
CA ARG A 444 6.11 -3.67 -6.87
C ARG A 444 7.52 -4.26 -6.98
N LEU A 445 7.90 -5.17 -6.07
CA LEU A 445 9.20 -5.86 -6.08
C LEU A 445 9.34 -6.79 -7.29
N SER A 446 8.29 -7.54 -7.61
CA SER A 446 8.24 -8.42 -8.77
C SER A 446 8.32 -7.63 -10.08
N ASP A 447 7.56 -6.52 -10.17
CA ASP A 447 7.61 -5.61 -11.32
C ASP A 447 8.99 -5.00 -11.47
N GLN A 448 9.56 -4.46 -10.39
CA GLN A 448 10.90 -3.87 -10.41
C GLN A 448 11.96 -4.89 -10.83
N ASN A 449 11.92 -6.11 -10.28
CA ASN A 449 12.83 -7.18 -10.67
C ASN A 449 12.70 -7.53 -12.15
N SER A 450 11.47 -7.62 -12.64
CA SER A 450 11.16 -7.89 -14.05
C SER A 450 11.66 -6.77 -14.97
N HIS A 451 11.52 -5.51 -14.57
CA HIS A 451 12.08 -4.37 -15.29
C HIS A 451 13.60 -4.37 -15.28
N CYS A 452 14.23 -4.58 -14.12
CA CYS A 452 15.69 -4.65 -13.99
C CYS A 452 16.29 -5.72 -14.90
N ARG A 453 15.70 -6.92 -14.98
CA ARG A 453 16.15 -7.98 -15.89
C ARG A 453 16.14 -7.59 -17.37
N ARG A 454 15.28 -6.66 -17.76
CA ARG A 454 15.15 -6.16 -19.14
C ARG A 454 16.00 -4.93 -19.41
N LEU A 455 16.63 -4.33 -18.40
CA LEU A 455 17.49 -3.16 -18.60
C LEU A 455 18.73 -3.54 -19.38
N GLN A 456 19.04 -2.74 -20.40
CA GLN A 456 20.22 -2.93 -21.24
C GLN A 456 21.52 -2.82 -20.42
N LEU A 457 21.49 -2.03 -19.33
CA LEU A 457 22.63 -1.75 -18.46
C LEU A 457 23.36 -3.01 -18.00
N TRP A 458 22.65 -4.10 -17.73
CA TRP A 458 23.20 -5.36 -17.21
C TRP A 458 23.61 -6.36 -18.30
N THR A 459 23.36 -6.02 -19.57
CA THR A 459 23.58 -6.93 -20.69
C THR A 459 24.33 -6.23 -21.82
N PRO A 460 25.64 -6.01 -21.67
CA PRO A 460 26.48 -5.56 -22.76
C PRO A 460 26.36 -6.51 -23.96
N CYS A 461 26.30 -5.93 -25.16
CA CYS A 461 26.24 -6.70 -26.40
C CYS A 461 27.64 -7.25 -26.72
N LEU A 462 27.87 -8.52 -26.38
CA LEU A 462 29.16 -9.17 -26.58
C LEU A 462 29.67 -9.09 -28.04
N PRO A 463 28.83 -9.30 -29.09
CA PRO A 463 29.24 -9.06 -30.47
C PRO A 463 29.70 -7.62 -30.73
N HIS A 464 28.98 -6.61 -30.21
CA HIS A 464 29.36 -5.22 -30.40
C HIS A 464 30.68 -4.88 -29.68
N VAL A 465 30.86 -5.33 -28.44
CA VAL A 465 32.07 -5.07 -27.65
C VAL A 465 33.30 -5.67 -28.31
N VAL A 466 33.20 -6.90 -28.84
CA VAL A 466 34.34 -7.60 -29.46
C VAL A 466 34.57 -7.17 -30.91
N ASN A 467 33.51 -6.91 -31.67
CA ASN A 467 33.58 -6.68 -33.12
C ASN A 467 33.50 -5.20 -33.50
N GLY A 468 33.08 -4.33 -32.59
CA GLY A 468 32.72 -2.93 -32.86
C GLY A 468 31.37 -2.78 -33.57
N THR A 469 30.73 -3.89 -33.98
CA THR A 469 29.48 -3.91 -34.75
C THR A 469 28.54 -5.00 -34.24
N CYS A 470 27.23 -4.75 -34.38
CA CYS A 470 26.19 -5.72 -34.08
C CYS A 470 25.20 -5.74 -35.24
N TYR A 471 25.01 -6.92 -35.85
CA TYR A 471 24.13 -7.07 -37.01
C TYR A 471 22.65 -7.25 -36.65
N ARG A 472 22.31 -7.21 -35.35
CA ARG A 472 20.93 -7.30 -34.88
C ARG A 472 20.29 -5.91 -34.93
N SER A 473 19.35 -5.70 -35.86
CA SER A 473 18.51 -4.50 -35.91
C SER A 473 17.69 -4.37 -34.62
N GLY A 474 17.75 -3.21 -33.96
CA GLY A 474 17.03 -2.99 -32.70
C GLY A 474 17.53 -3.88 -31.55
N CYS A 475 18.86 -4.05 -31.43
CA CYS A 475 19.46 -4.89 -30.39
C CYS A 475 18.99 -4.45 -28.98
N PRO A 476 18.43 -5.36 -28.16
CA PRO A 476 17.96 -5.02 -26.82
C PRO A 476 19.09 -4.95 -25.78
N ARG A 477 20.36 -5.07 -26.20
CA ARG A 477 21.54 -5.06 -25.34
C ARG A 477 22.30 -3.76 -25.48
N GLN A 478 23.06 -3.40 -24.45
CA GLN A 478 23.83 -2.16 -24.45
C GLN A 478 25.03 -2.25 -25.41
N HIS A 479 25.14 -1.30 -26.34
CA HIS A 479 26.28 -1.17 -27.24
C HIS A 479 27.30 -0.22 -26.59
N LEU A 480 28.43 -0.77 -26.16
CA LEU A 480 29.52 -0.02 -25.52
C LEU A 480 30.78 -0.09 -26.38
N HIS A 481 31.45 1.04 -26.57
CA HIS A 481 32.78 1.04 -27.17
C HIS A 481 33.84 0.62 -26.14
N LYS A 482 34.94 0.01 -26.60
CA LYS A 482 36.06 -0.43 -25.75
C LYS A 482 36.62 0.67 -24.83
N LYS A 483 36.54 1.95 -25.26
CA LYS A 483 37.00 3.11 -24.48
C LYS A 483 36.11 3.43 -23.27
N GLU A 484 34.85 3.01 -23.30
CA GLU A 484 33.89 3.24 -22.21
C GLU A 484 34.02 2.19 -21.09
N LEU A 485 34.65 1.05 -21.40
CA LEU A 485 34.92 -0.06 -20.47
C LEU A 485 36.08 0.32 -19.52
N THR A 486 35.75 1.14 -18.53
CA THR A 486 36.69 1.64 -17.51
C THR A 486 36.50 0.92 -16.17
N GLN A 487 37.43 1.14 -15.23
CA GLN A 487 37.31 0.63 -13.85
C GLN A 487 36.02 1.14 -13.17
N GLY A 488 35.62 2.40 -13.45
CA GLY A 488 34.38 2.98 -12.94
C GLY A 488 33.15 2.23 -13.46
N TRP A 489 33.12 1.94 -14.76
CA TRP A 489 32.06 1.13 -15.37
C TRP A 489 31.95 -0.26 -14.72
N PHE A 490 33.08 -0.94 -14.51
CA PHE A 490 33.10 -2.26 -13.87
C PHE A 490 32.55 -2.22 -12.44
N ASN A 491 32.99 -1.23 -11.64
CA ASN A 491 32.49 -1.05 -10.26
C ASN A 491 30.99 -0.71 -10.23
N ASP A 492 30.50 0.09 -11.18
CA ASP A 492 29.08 0.46 -11.29
C ASP A 492 28.18 -0.74 -11.61
N GLN A 493 28.63 -1.65 -12.47
CA GLN A 493 27.93 -2.90 -12.75
C GLN A 493 27.77 -3.75 -11.49
N LEU A 494 28.86 -3.94 -10.73
CA LEU A 494 28.82 -4.70 -9.48
C LEU A 494 27.94 -4.05 -8.42
N ARG A 495 28.08 -2.73 -8.22
CA ARG A 495 27.24 -1.96 -7.29
C ARG A 495 25.75 -2.15 -7.62
N GLY A 496 25.42 -2.10 -8.90
CA GLY A 496 24.08 -2.32 -9.39
C GLY A 496 23.50 -3.69 -9.07
N VAL A 497 24.27 -4.75 -9.33
CA VAL A 497 23.88 -6.13 -8.99
C VAL A 497 23.73 -6.30 -7.47
N PHE A 498 24.63 -5.71 -6.66
CA PHE A 498 24.51 -5.74 -5.20
C PHE A 498 23.24 -5.07 -4.68
N LEU A 499 22.89 -3.88 -5.21
CA LEU A 499 21.64 -3.20 -4.88
C LEU A 499 20.43 -4.08 -5.19
N GLN A 500 20.44 -4.74 -6.36
CA GLN A 500 19.34 -5.61 -6.77
C GLN A 500 19.22 -6.87 -5.89
N ILE A 501 20.34 -7.47 -5.48
CA ILE A 501 20.36 -8.60 -4.54
C ILE A 501 19.74 -8.19 -3.20
N MET A 502 20.13 -7.03 -2.65
CA MET A 502 19.57 -6.53 -1.40
C MET A 502 18.06 -6.25 -1.49
N VAL A 503 17.62 -5.66 -2.60
CA VAL A 503 16.20 -5.43 -2.87
C VAL A 503 15.44 -6.76 -2.95
N TYR A 504 15.94 -7.72 -3.73
CA TYR A 504 15.27 -9.01 -3.91
C TYR A 504 15.26 -9.85 -2.63
N GLN A 505 16.23 -9.67 -1.73
CA GLN A 505 16.20 -10.29 -0.40
C GLN A 505 14.98 -9.83 0.42
N ILE A 506 14.56 -8.57 0.27
CA ILE A 506 13.34 -8.08 0.93
C ILE A 506 12.13 -8.85 0.41
N TYR A 507 12.00 -9.03 -0.92
CA TYR A 507 10.96 -9.85 -1.54
C TYR A 507 10.98 -11.29 -1.04
N HIS A 508 12.17 -11.90 -0.96
CA HIS A 508 12.32 -13.26 -0.45
C HIS A 508 11.82 -13.37 1.00
N SER A 509 12.09 -12.38 1.85
CA SER A 509 11.72 -12.36 3.27
C SER A 509 10.22 -12.09 3.57
N LEU A 510 9.39 -11.77 2.57
CA LEU A 510 7.98 -11.48 2.79
C LEU A 510 7.18 -12.76 3.16
N PRO A 511 6.34 -12.72 4.22
CA PRO A 511 5.55 -13.85 4.69
C PRO A 511 4.24 -14.00 3.88
N LEU A 512 4.34 -14.12 2.56
CA LEU A 512 3.22 -14.37 1.66
C LEU A 512 3.30 -15.79 1.11
N GLU A 513 2.15 -16.44 0.91
CA GLU A 513 2.07 -17.62 0.07
C GLU A 513 2.45 -17.21 -1.35
N LYS A 514 3.68 -17.51 -1.73
CA LYS A 514 4.16 -17.31 -3.09
C LYS A 514 3.62 -18.46 -3.92
N GLU A 515 3.04 -18.15 -5.08
CA GLU A 515 2.81 -19.16 -6.11
C GLU A 515 4.08 -20.00 -6.23
N PRO A 516 3.98 -21.34 -6.20
CA PRO A 516 5.15 -22.19 -6.25
C PRO A 516 5.98 -21.76 -7.46
N GLU A 517 7.25 -21.38 -7.23
CA GLU A 517 8.23 -20.92 -8.23
C GLU A 517 8.56 -22.01 -9.29
N ARG A 518 7.71 -23.03 -9.46
CA ARG A 518 7.85 -24.14 -10.40
C ARG A 518 7.86 -23.71 -11.87
N LEU A 519 7.33 -22.53 -12.21
CA LEU A 519 7.27 -22.04 -13.59
C LEU A 519 8.45 -21.12 -13.99
N PHE A 520 9.24 -20.61 -13.03
CA PHE A 520 10.40 -19.76 -13.30
C PHE A 520 11.59 -20.21 -12.45
N PRO A 521 12.79 -20.40 -13.03
CA PRO A 521 13.99 -20.69 -12.25
C PRO A 521 14.13 -19.70 -11.10
N ASP A 522 14.45 -20.19 -9.90
CA ASP A 522 14.63 -19.40 -8.69
C ASP A 522 15.37 -18.09 -9.04
N SER A 523 14.68 -16.98 -8.84
CA SER A 523 15.19 -15.66 -9.22
C SER A 523 16.49 -15.28 -8.50
N ARG A 524 16.79 -15.92 -7.36
CA ARG A 524 18.09 -15.85 -6.69
C ARG A 524 19.20 -16.40 -7.58
N ARG A 525 18.98 -17.55 -8.24
CA ARG A 525 19.97 -18.16 -9.15
C ARG A 525 20.31 -17.24 -10.32
N TYR A 526 19.32 -16.53 -10.87
CA TYR A 526 19.58 -15.53 -11.91
C TYR A 526 20.52 -14.41 -11.44
N TRP A 527 20.29 -13.84 -10.26
CA TRP A 527 21.15 -12.77 -9.74
C TRP A 527 22.52 -13.28 -9.27
N ILE A 528 22.60 -14.52 -8.79
CA ILE A 528 23.88 -15.21 -8.51
C ILE A 528 24.68 -15.38 -9.81
N HIS A 529 24.06 -15.89 -10.87
CA HIS A 529 24.67 -16.00 -12.20
C HIS A 529 25.13 -14.63 -12.70
N LYS A 530 24.29 -13.60 -12.62
CA LYS A 530 24.65 -12.24 -13.05
C LYS A 530 25.78 -11.63 -12.24
N LEU A 531 25.82 -11.91 -10.93
CA LEU A 531 26.92 -11.47 -10.08
C LEU A 531 28.23 -12.16 -10.47
N HIS A 532 28.19 -13.48 -10.67
CA HIS A 532 29.36 -14.24 -11.13
C HIS A 532 29.84 -13.76 -12.51
N GLU A 533 28.91 -13.54 -13.45
CA GLU A 533 29.22 -12.99 -14.79
C GLU A 533 29.81 -11.58 -14.73
N ALA A 534 29.32 -10.71 -13.84
CA ALA A 534 29.87 -9.36 -13.66
C ALA A 534 31.30 -9.38 -13.12
N MET A 535 31.63 -10.31 -12.22
CA MET A 535 33.01 -10.48 -11.71
C MET A 535 33.93 -11.18 -12.71
N ARG A 536 33.39 -12.10 -13.50
CA ARG A 536 34.11 -12.89 -14.50
C ARG A 536 33.41 -12.79 -15.86
N PRO A 537 33.57 -11.66 -16.57
CA PRO A 537 32.84 -11.43 -17.81
C PRO A 537 33.38 -12.28 -18.96
N PRO A 538 32.58 -12.53 -20.02
CA PRO A 538 32.98 -13.41 -21.12
C PRO A 538 34.20 -12.95 -21.94
N THR A 539 34.62 -11.69 -21.82
CA THR A 539 35.78 -11.15 -22.53
C THR A 539 36.63 -10.26 -21.63
N HIS A 540 37.95 -10.40 -21.78
CA HIS A 540 38.98 -9.59 -21.12
C HIS A 540 38.79 -8.06 -21.25
N TYR A 541 38.13 -7.57 -22.32
CA TYR A 541 37.83 -6.14 -22.47
C TYR A 541 36.88 -5.61 -21.40
N MET A 542 36.05 -6.47 -20.81
CA MET A 542 35.10 -6.12 -19.76
C MET A 542 35.70 -6.31 -18.35
N GLY A 543 36.94 -6.77 -18.24
CA GLY A 543 37.64 -6.97 -16.97
C GLY A 543 37.73 -8.43 -16.51
N SER A 544 38.18 -8.59 -15.28
CA SER A 544 38.45 -9.86 -14.62
C SER A 544 38.39 -9.65 -13.10
N GLU A 545 38.61 -10.71 -12.31
CA GLU A 545 38.69 -10.60 -10.85
C GLU A 545 39.78 -9.64 -10.36
N ALA A 546 40.82 -9.42 -11.18
CA ALA A 546 41.87 -8.43 -10.90
C ALA A 546 41.35 -6.98 -10.94
N CYS A 547 40.11 -6.75 -11.36
CA CYS A 547 39.43 -5.46 -11.33
C CYS A 547 38.55 -5.29 -10.08
N LEU A 548 38.40 -6.31 -9.22
CA LEU A 548 37.55 -6.22 -8.03
C LEU A 548 38.14 -5.26 -7.00
N ARG A 549 37.49 -4.11 -6.81
CA ARG A 549 37.81 -3.12 -5.78
C ARG A 549 36.64 -2.99 -4.81
N LEU A 550 36.47 -3.99 -3.95
CA LEU A 550 35.35 -4.03 -3.01
C LEU A 550 35.33 -2.84 -2.04
N GLU A 551 36.50 -2.26 -1.71
CA GLU A 551 36.61 -1.06 -0.87
C GLU A 551 35.91 0.16 -1.49
N ASP A 552 35.98 0.33 -2.81
CA ASP A 552 35.36 1.47 -3.53
C ASP A 552 33.82 1.41 -3.46
N ILE A 553 33.24 0.24 -3.18
CA ILE A 553 31.80 -0.03 -3.14
C ILE A 553 31.36 -0.69 -1.83
N ARG A 554 32.15 -0.52 -0.77
CA ARG A 554 32.02 -1.24 0.50
C ARG A 554 30.64 -1.16 1.13
N ALA A 555 30.02 0.02 1.09
CA ALA A 555 28.70 0.28 1.68
C ALA A 555 27.59 -0.65 1.14
N HIS A 556 27.75 -1.17 -0.07
CA HIS A 556 26.79 -2.11 -0.68
C HIS A 556 27.33 -3.53 -0.78
N ALA A 557 28.66 -3.70 -0.90
CA ALA A 557 29.29 -5.00 -1.06
C ALA A 557 29.12 -5.90 0.17
N GLU A 558 29.43 -5.42 1.38
CA GLU A 558 29.39 -6.27 2.59
C GLU A 558 27.99 -6.86 2.85
N PRO A 559 26.88 -6.07 2.84
CA PRO A 559 25.55 -6.63 3.07
C PRO A 559 25.11 -7.56 1.93
N ALA A 560 25.42 -7.23 0.67
CA ALA A 560 25.03 -8.05 -0.47
C ALA A 560 25.76 -9.39 -0.48
N LEU A 561 27.05 -9.43 -0.16
CA LEU A 561 27.83 -10.67 -0.09
C LEU A 561 27.34 -11.59 1.03
N ALA A 562 26.94 -11.05 2.18
CA ALA A 562 26.32 -11.82 3.24
C ALA A 562 25.01 -12.48 2.79
N ILE A 563 24.19 -11.76 2.01
CA ILE A 563 22.96 -12.28 1.41
C ILE A 563 23.26 -13.37 0.38
N VAL A 564 24.22 -13.15 -0.53
CA VAL A 564 24.63 -14.13 -1.54
C VAL A 564 25.08 -15.43 -0.89
N LYS A 565 25.89 -15.34 0.17
CA LYS A 565 26.31 -16.51 0.95
C LYS A 565 25.12 -17.27 1.53
N SER A 566 24.14 -16.56 2.12
CA SER A 566 22.90 -17.16 2.60
C SER A 566 22.13 -17.85 1.47
N TRP A 567 21.95 -17.19 0.32
CA TRP A 567 21.24 -17.77 -0.81
C TRP A 567 21.92 -19.02 -1.37
N CYS A 568 23.24 -18.98 -1.55
CA CYS A 568 24.01 -20.14 -1.98
C CYS A 568 23.82 -21.29 -1.00
N LEU A 569 23.94 -21.05 0.31
CA LEU A 569 23.71 -22.08 1.33
C LEU A 569 22.28 -22.61 1.30
N ASP A 570 21.27 -21.77 1.30
CA ASP A 570 19.86 -22.17 1.30
C ASP A 570 19.53 -23.08 0.10
N ILE A 571 20.03 -22.71 -1.09
CA ILE A 571 19.80 -23.49 -2.32
C ILE A 571 20.61 -24.79 -2.30
N LEU A 572 21.88 -24.77 -1.89
CA LEU A 572 22.73 -25.97 -1.78
C LEU A 572 22.20 -26.99 -0.77
N HIS A 573 21.47 -26.54 0.26
CA HIS A 573 20.82 -27.41 1.25
C HIS A 573 19.45 -27.95 0.82
N THR A 574 18.96 -27.57 -0.35
CA THR A 574 17.71 -28.09 -0.93
C THR A 574 17.95 -29.47 -1.58
N ARG A 575 17.02 -30.41 -1.42
CA ARG A 575 17.16 -31.80 -1.92
C ARG A 575 16.72 -32.01 -3.38
N ASP A 576 15.83 -31.17 -3.91
CA ASP A 576 15.31 -31.30 -5.27
C ASP A 576 14.98 -29.93 -5.87
N ILE A 577 15.51 -29.66 -7.07
CA ILE A 577 15.29 -28.43 -7.87
C ILE A 577 14.62 -28.77 -9.22
N GLY A 578 14.25 -30.04 -9.44
CA GLY A 578 13.74 -30.54 -10.72
C GLY A 578 14.84 -30.73 -11.76
N ARG A 579 14.47 -31.28 -12.94
CA ARG A 579 15.39 -31.52 -14.06
C ARG A 579 15.71 -30.23 -14.82
N ASP A 580 16.54 -29.37 -14.23
CA ASP A 580 17.02 -28.14 -14.85
C ASP A 580 18.46 -28.31 -15.40
N ARG A 581 18.66 -27.96 -16.68
CA ARG A 581 19.96 -28.04 -17.37
C ARG A 581 21.00 -27.05 -16.83
N MET A 582 20.56 -26.01 -16.10
CA MET A 582 21.44 -24.99 -15.51
C MET A 582 21.91 -25.32 -14.08
N VAL A 583 21.51 -26.47 -13.50
CA VAL A 583 21.88 -26.79 -12.10
C VAL A 583 23.38 -27.03 -11.96
N LEU A 584 24.03 -27.70 -12.92
CA LEU A 584 25.49 -27.89 -12.89
C LEU A 584 26.23 -26.54 -12.96
N SER A 585 25.77 -25.64 -13.84
CA SER A 585 26.29 -24.27 -13.93
C SER A 585 26.13 -23.52 -12.59
N PHE A 586 24.97 -23.64 -11.94
CA PHE A 586 24.73 -23.04 -10.64
C PHE A 586 25.66 -23.63 -9.54
N LEU A 587 25.87 -24.94 -9.51
CA LEU A 587 26.80 -25.56 -8.54
C LEU A 587 28.22 -25.00 -8.69
N TYR A 588 28.68 -24.83 -9.94
CA TYR A 588 29.96 -24.18 -10.23
C TYR A 588 30.01 -22.76 -9.67
N GLU A 589 29.00 -21.93 -9.99
CA GLU A 589 28.94 -20.52 -9.59
C GLU A 589 28.88 -20.36 -8.07
N ALA A 590 28.00 -21.12 -7.42
CA ALA A 590 27.85 -21.11 -5.97
C ALA A 590 29.15 -21.52 -5.28
N ALA A 591 29.81 -22.59 -5.76
CA ALA A 591 31.09 -23.01 -5.22
C ALA A 591 32.19 -21.96 -5.43
N ALA A 592 32.30 -21.39 -6.64
CA ALA A 592 33.28 -20.35 -6.96
C ALA A 592 33.11 -19.10 -6.08
N LEU A 593 31.88 -18.60 -5.92
CA LEU A 593 31.59 -17.44 -5.07
C LEU A 593 31.82 -17.74 -3.58
N CYS A 594 31.37 -18.89 -3.08
CA CYS A 594 31.59 -19.29 -1.69
C CYS A 594 33.09 -19.44 -1.37
N LEU A 595 33.88 -20.00 -2.28
CA LEU A 595 35.33 -20.14 -2.11
C LEU A 595 36.06 -18.81 -2.22
N MET A 596 35.54 -17.85 -3.00
CA MET A 596 36.10 -16.51 -3.13
C MET A 596 35.90 -15.68 -1.86
N PHE A 597 34.71 -15.71 -1.26
CA PHE A 597 34.35 -14.84 -0.12
C PHE A 597 34.43 -15.49 1.26
N ASP A 598 34.35 -16.82 1.36
CA ASP A 598 34.28 -17.55 2.64
C ASP A 598 35.02 -18.89 2.59
N ARG A 599 36.21 -18.89 1.97
CA ARG A 599 37.01 -20.09 1.70
C ARG A 599 37.11 -21.07 2.87
N SER A 600 37.40 -20.56 4.07
CA SER A 600 37.66 -21.38 5.26
C SER A 600 36.47 -22.26 5.67
N ARG A 601 35.24 -21.76 5.53
CA ARG A 601 34.03 -22.53 5.82
C ARG A 601 33.53 -23.27 4.58
N ALA A 602 33.65 -22.68 3.39
CA ALA A 602 33.18 -23.25 2.13
C ALA A 602 33.77 -24.64 1.84
N ILE A 603 35.04 -24.85 2.14
CA ILE A 603 35.71 -26.16 1.97
C ILE A 603 35.01 -27.26 2.79
N GLN A 604 34.43 -26.93 3.95
CA GLN A 604 33.81 -27.90 4.85
C GLN A 604 32.40 -28.28 4.41
N TYR A 605 31.56 -27.30 4.05
CA TYR A 605 30.14 -27.55 3.77
C TYR A 605 29.85 -27.89 2.29
N LEU A 606 30.66 -27.43 1.33
CA LEU A 606 30.39 -27.67 -0.10
C LEU A 606 30.29 -29.17 -0.45
N PRO A 607 31.22 -30.05 0.01
CA PRO A 607 31.12 -31.48 -0.27
C PRO A 607 29.92 -32.17 0.40
N GLN A 608 29.35 -31.55 1.44
CA GLN A 608 28.24 -32.10 2.23
C GLN A 608 26.87 -31.60 1.73
N ALA A 609 26.84 -30.76 0.70
CA ALA A 609 25.62 -30.14 0.21
C ALA A 609 24.62 -31.19 -0.31
N PRO A 610 23.41 -31.30 0.27
CA PRO A 610 22.37 -32.23 -0.17
C PRO A 610 22.03 -32.16 -1.66
N LEU A 611 22.12 -30.98 -2.27
CA LEU A 611 21.85 -30.77 -3.70
C LEU A 611 22.79 -31.58 -4.61
N LEU A 612 23.95 -32.00 -4.12
CA LEU A 612 24.83 -32.91 -4.84
C LEU A 612 24.17 -34.28 -5.08
N GLY A 613 23.23 -34.68 -4.24
CA GLY A 613 22.44 -35.90 -4.41
C GLY A 613 21.56 -35.90 -5.65
N THR A 614 21.22 -34.73 -6.22
CA THR A 614 20.32 -34.65 -7.39
C THR A 614 20.90 -35.32 -8.64
N PHE A 615 22.23 -35.45 -8.75
CA PHE A 615 22.87 -36.08 -9.91
C PHE A 615 23.27 -37.54 -9.68
N THR A 616 23.14 -38.09 -8.47
CA THR A 616 23.59 -39.46 -8.18
C THR A 616 22.76 -40.52 -8.88
N GLU A 617 21.52 -40.20 -9.24
CA GLU A 617 20.64 -41.09 -10.02
C GLU A 617 20.89 -41.00 -11.54
N LEU A 618 21.70 -40.04 -12.01
CA LEU A 618 21.91 -39.76 -13.43
C LEU A 618 23.21 -40.37 -13.95
N ALA A 619 23.09 -41.42 -14.75
CA ALA A 619 24.24 -42.18 -15.28
C ALA A 619 25.26 -41.33 -16.05
N CYS A 620 24.86 -40.22 -16.69
CA CYS A 620 25.77 -39.34 -17.42
C CYS A 620 26.75 -38.57 -16.51
N TYR A 621 26.52 -38.49 -15.20
CA TYR A 621 27.41 -37.86 -14.23
C TYR A 621 28.43 -38.83 -13.61
N TYR A 622 28.48 -40.04 -14.13
CA TYR A 622 29.40 -41.07 -13.69
C TYR A 622 30.39 -41.42 -14.81
N ARG A 623 31.68 -41.33 -14.50
CA ARG A 623 32.75 -41.78 -15.40
C ARG A 623 33.26 -43.15 -14.97
N PRO A 624 33.61 -44.04 -15.91
CA PRO A 624 34.20 -45.33 -15.55
C PRO A 624 35.60 -45.11 -14.95
N ILE A 625 35.91 -45.86 -13.89
CA ILE A 625 37.25 -46.02 -13.33
C ILE A 625 37.84 -47.26 -13.99
N ALA A 626 38.72 -47.05 -14.96
CA ALA A 626 39.27 -48.13 -15.77
C ALA A 626 39.95 -49.24 -14.94
N ALA A 627 40.53 -48.89 -13.79
CA ALA A 627 41.27 -49.80 -12.91
C ALA A 627 40.40 -50.80 -12.13
N THR A 628 39.23 -50.36 -11.65
CA THR A 628 38.37 -51.18 -10.76
C THR A 628 37.07 -51.62 -11.42
N GLY A 629 36.70 -51.02 -12.56
CA GLY A 629 35.39 -51.19 -13.17
C GLY A 629 34.28 -50.41 -12.47
N ASP A 630 34.58 -49.73 -11.36
CA ASP A 630 33.64 -48.88 -10.65
C ASP A 630 33.37 -47.57 -11.40
N LYS A 631 32.39 -46.81 -10.90
CA LYS A 631 32.00 -45.52 -11.46
C LYS A 631 32.34 -44.39 -10.49
N ALA A 632 33.08 -43.39 -10.95
CA ALA A 632 33.36 -42.16 -10.20
C ALA A 632 32.30 -41.10 -10.50
N TYR A 633 31.74 -40.51 -9.44
CA TYR A 633 30.83 -39.38 -9.55
C TYR A 633 31.63 -38.09 -9.77
N ILE A 634 31.35 -37.36 -10.86
CA ILE A 634 32.22 -36.26 -11.32
C ILE A 634 32.03 -34.94 -10.57
N VAL A 635 30.89 -34.68 -9.94
CA VAL A 635 30.61 -33.36 -9.33
C VAL A 635 31.53 -33.05 -8.13
N PRO A 636 31.88 -34.01 -7.26
CA PRO A 636 32.93 -33.80 -6.26
C PRO A 636 34.29 -33.43 -6.86
N GLU A 637 34.64 -33.94 -8.06
CA GLU A 637 35.90 -33.61 -8.74
C GLU A 637 35.97 -32.13 -9.14
N LEU A 638 34.82 -31.55 -9.51
CA LEU A 638 34.71 -30.10 -9.73
C LEU A 638 35.05 -29.32 -8.45
N TYR A 639 34.49 -29.71 -7.30
CA TYR A 639 34.76 -29.01 -6.05
C TYR A 639 36.20 -29.19 -5.58
N GLN A 640 36.77 -30.39 -5.73
CA GLN A 640 38.19 -30.63 -5.45
C GLN A 640 39.09 -29.72 -6.32
N CYS A 641 38.76 -29.56 -7.60
CA CYS A 641 39.45 -28.63 -8.49
C CYS A 641 39.36 -27.18 -8.00
N LEU A 642 38.16 -26.67 -7.73
CA LEU A 642 37.93 -25.28 -7.33
C LEU A 642 38.54 -24.97 -5.96
N GLN A 643 38.57 -25.95 -5.05
CA GLN A 643 39.19 -25.79 -3.75
C GLN A 643 40.70 -25.59 -3.84
N ALA A 644 41.38 -26.16 -4.85
CA ALA A 644 42.82 -26.00 -5.08
C ALA A 644 43.68 -26.18 -3.80
N ALA A 645 43.31 -27.15 -2.97
CA ALA A 645 43.91 -27.40 -1.67
C ALA A 645 44.74 -28.70 -1.61
N ASP A 646 44.50 -29.63 -2.55
CA ASP A 646 45.16 -30.93 -2.65
C ASP A 646 46.06 -30.98 -3.90
N VAL A 647 47.13 -31.78 -3.88
CA VAL A 647 48.10 -31.98 -4.98
C VAL A 647 47.41 -32.46 -6.26
N ASN A 648 46.28 -33.16 -6.15
CA ASN A 648 45.54 -33.71 -7.30
C ASN A 648 44.45 -32.78 -7.85
N PHE A 649 44.34 -31.52 -7.42
CA PHE A 649 43.26 -30.63 -7.85
C PHE A 649 43.23 -30.41 -9.38
N ILE A 650 44.39 -30.34 -10.03
CA ILE A 650 44.52 -30.22 -11.49
C ILE A 650 44.03 -31.50 -12.19
N THR A 651 44.41 -32.66 -11.66
CA THR A 651 43.96 -33.98 -12.13
C THR A 651 42.44 -34.11 -12.04
N ALA A 652 41.85 -33.78 -10.89
CA ALA A 652 40.41 -33.83 -10.66
C ALA A 652 39.65 -32.91 -11.65
N GLY A 653 40.10 -31.67 -11.81
CA GLY A 653 39.49 -30.74 -12.76
C GLY A 653 39.65 -31.17 -14.21
N THR A 654 40.78 -31.77 -14.56
CA THR A 654 41.02 -32.31 -15.92
C THR A 654 40.09 -33.48 -16.23
N LEU A 655 39.85 -34.37 -15.26
CA LEU A 655 38.91 -35.49 -15.41
C LEU A 655 37.46 -35.01 -15.53
N PHE A 656 37.06 -34.05 -14.70
CA PHE A 656 35.75 -33.40 -14.81
C PHE A 656 35.56 -32.74 -16.18
N LEU A 657 36.51 -31.90 -16.61
CA LEU A 657 36.45 -31.21 -17.91
C LEU A 657 36.38 -32.21 -19.07
N HIS A 658 37.23 -33.23 -19.04
CA HIS A 658 37.27 -34.27 -20.05
C HIS A 658 35.92 -34.99 -20.17
N HIS A 659 35.31 -35.36 -19.04
CA HIS A 659 34.03 -36.06 -19.02
C HIS A 659 32.88 -35.16 -19.50
N VAL A 660 32.82 -33.90 -19.06
CA VAL A 660 31.81 -32.92 -19.50
C VAL A 660 31.86 -32.70 -21.02
N VAL A 661 33.06 -32.54 -21.59
CA VAL A 661 33.23 -32.34 -23.03
C VAL A 661 32.93 -33.63 -23.80
N SER A 662 33.44 -34.78 -23.35
CA SER A 662 33.31 -36.06 -24.07
C SER A 662 31.87 -36.59 -24.04
N GLN A 663 31.16 -36.45 -22.92
CA GLN A 663 29.76 -36.84 -22.77
C GLN A 663 28.78 -35.71 -23.15
N ARG A 664 29.29 -34.53 -23.55
CA ARG A 664 28.48 -33.36 -23.93
C ARG A 664 27.43 -33.01 -22.86
N ILE A 665 27.87 -32.90 -21.60
CA ILE A 665 27.00 -32.55 -20.47
C ILE A 665 26.72 -31.04 -20.49
N ALA A 666 25.44 -30.67 -20.36
CA ALA A 666 25.01 -29.28 -20.44
C ALA A 666 25.70 -28.40 -19.39
N ILE A 667 26.38 -27.33 -19.84
CA ILE A 667 27.05 -26.37 -18.96
C ILE A 667 27.17 -24.99 -19.65
N ASP A 668 27.13 -23.93 -18.86
CA ASP A 668 27.37 -22.57 -19.37
C ASP A 668 28.83 -22.43 -19.85
N LEU A 669 29.00 -21.96 -21.09
CA LEU A 669 30.28 -21.87 -21.76
C LEU A 669 31.21 -20.84 -21.08
N ASN A 670 30.67 -19.77 -20.50
CA ASN A 670 31.49 -18.80 -19.78
C ASN A 670 32.11 -19.44 -18.53
N LEU A 671 31.35 -20.26 -17.81
CA LEU A 671 31.84 -21.01 -16.64
C LEU A 671 32.88 -22.06 -17.03
N LEU A 672 32.59 -22.84 -18.07
CA LEU A 672 33.52 -23.83 -18.61
C LEU A 672 34.83 -23.16 -19.05
N SER A 673 34.73 -21.93 -19.58
CA SER A 673 35.88 -21.13 -19.95
C SER A 673 36.75 -20.77 -18.75
N HIS A 674 36.15 -20.27 -17.66
CA HIS A 674 36.93 -20.01 -16.44
C HIS A 674 37.58 -21.26 -15.88
N LEU A 675 36.92 -22.42 -15.96
CA LEU A 675 37.49 -23.68 -15.50
C LEU A 675 38.74 -24.06 -16.30
N TYR A 676 38.68 -24.08 -17.63
CA TYR A 676 39.84 -24.48 -18.40
C TYR A 676 40.97 -23.45 -18.37
N GLU A 677 40.64 -22.15 -18.23
CA GLU A 677 41.63 -21.09 -18.07
C GLU A 677 42.36 -21.23 -16.73
N PHE A 678 41.62 -21.54 -15.66
CA PHE A 678 42.18 -21.88 -14.35
C PHE A 678 43.08 -23.12 -14.41
N LEU A 679 42.64 -24.20 -15.08
CA LEU A 679 43.43 -25.42 -15.26
C LEU A 679 44.69 -25.20 -16.10
N ALA A 680 44.59 -24.41 -17.18
CA ALA A 680 45.74 -24.05 -18.01
C ALA A 680 46.78 -23.27 -17.21
N GLY A 681 46.34 -22.23 -16.48
CA GLY A 681 47.21 -21.44 -15.61
C GLY A 681 47.83 -22.25 -14.47
N SER A 682 47.04 -23.10 -13.81
CA SER A 682 47.52 -23.98 -12.75
C SER A 682 48.53 -25.01 -13.26
N SER A 683 48.32 -25.57 -14.46
CA SER A 683 49.26 -26.50 -15.09
C SER A 683 50.59 -25.84 -15.43
N VAL A 684 50.55 -24.58 -15.90
CA VAL A 684 51.74 -23.77 -16.15
C VAL A 684 52.53 -23.56 -14.86
N LEU A 685 51.86 -23.11 -13.79
CA LEU A 685 52.53 -22.89 -12.50
C LEU A 685 53.08 -24.19 -11.92
N ALA A 686 52.31 -25.28 -11.95
CA ALA A 686 52.74 -26.57 -11.44
C ALA A 686 53.97 -27.14 -12.18
N ARG A 687 54.02 -27.04 -13.52
CA ARG A 687 55.19 -27.44 -14.32
C ARG A 687 56.42 -26.57 -14.08
N ARG A 688 56.22 -25.34 -13.63
CA ARG A 688 57.28 -24.42 -13.20
C ARG A 688 57.58 -24.50 -11.70
N LYS A 689 57.06 -25.53 -11.00
CA LYS A 689 57.19 -25.70 -9.53
C LYS A 689 56.80 -24.42 -8.77
N PHE A 690 55.75 -23.76 -9.24
CA PHE A 690 55.21 -22.48 -8.73
C PHE A 690 56.20 -21.30 -8.77
N GLY A 691 57.30 -21.41 -9.52
CA GLY A 691 58.16 -20.29 -9.85
C GLY A 691 57.47 -19.29 -10.78
N LEU A 692 57.47 -18.01 -10.40
CA LEU A 692 56.79 -16.94 -11.14
C LEU A 692 57.71 -16.18 -12.13
N HIS A 693 59.02 -16.38 -12.04
CA HIS A 693 59.99 -15.70 -12.90
C HIS A 693 59.79 -16.11 -14.38
N MET A 694 59.63 -15.11 -15.25
CA MET A 694 59.37 -15.25 -16.69
C MET A 694 58.08 -15.99 -17.05
N VAL A 695 57.14 -16.11 -16.11
CA VAL A 695 55.80 -16.60 -16.42
C VAL A 695 55.00 -15.46 -17.06
N THR A 696 54.40 -15.74 -18.22
CA THR A 696 53.54 -14.81 -18.97
C THR A 696 52.10 -15.32 -18.98
N LEU A 697 51.22 -14.67 -18.23
CA LEU A 697 49.79 -14.99 -18.15
C LEU A 697 48.94 -13.71 -18.09
N PRO A 698 47.65 -13.79 -18.41
CA PRO A 698 46.72 -12.67 -18.21
C PRO A 698 46.73 -12.20 -16.75
N ARG A 699 46.63 -10.88 -16.52
CA ARG A 699 46.61 -10.28 -15.18
C ARG A 699 45.56 -10.93 -14.28
N GLY A 700 44.34 -11.14 -14.80
CA GLY A 700 43.25 -11.82 -14.11
C GLY A 700 43.59 -13.24 -13.68
N TRP A 701 44.33 -13.99 -14.51
CA TRP A 701 44.72 -15.36 -14.18
C TRP A 701 45.73 -15.39 -13.04
N PHE A 702 46.71 -14.49 -13.03
CA PHE A 702 47.66 -14.40 -11.92
C PHE A 702 46.96 -14.11 -10.60
N VAL A 703 46.08 -13.10 -10.57
CA VAL A 703 45.34 -12.76 -9.35
C VAL A 703 44.53 -13.96 -8.85
N LEU A 704 43.77 -14.60 -9.75
CA LEU A 704 42.99 -15.80 -9.44
C LEU A 704 43.86 -16.93 -8.87
N LEU A 705 44.97 -17.27 -9.54
CA LEU A 705 45.83 -18.40 -9.16
C LEU A 705 46.57 -18.13 -7.85
N LEU A 706 47.14 -16.94 -7.69
CA LEU A 706 47.91 -16.58 -6.49
C LEU A 706 47.01 -16.41 -5.24
N GLN A 707 45.75 -16.02 -5.42
CA GLN A 707 44.79 -15.95 -4.30
C GLN A 707 44.25 -17.34 -3.91
N HIS A 708 44.00 -18.21 -4.89
CA HIS A 708 43.29 -19.47 -4.64
C HIS A 708 44.19 -20.70 -4.47
N THR A 709 45.39 -20.72 -5.03
CA THR A 709 46.28 -21.89 -4.95
C THR A 709 47.31 -21.70 -3.85
N LYS A 710 47.25 -22.54 -2.81
CA LYS A 710 48.20 -22.53 -1.69
C LYS A 710 49.17 -23.71 -1.69
N VAL A 711 48.99 -24.62 -2.64
CA VAL A 711 49.80 -25.84 -2.74
C VAL A 711 51.14 -25.50 -3.41
N GLN A 712 52.23 -26.11 -2.92
CA GLN A 712 53.58 -25.92 -3.44
C GLN A 712 53.94 -26.94 -4.54
N GLU A 713 53.16 -28.02 -4.67
CA GLU A 713 53.33 -29.06 -5.68
C GLU A 713 51.95 -29.53 -6.17
N ALA A 714 51.81 -29.77 -7.47
CA ALA A 714 50.57 -30.28 -8.04
C ALA A 714 50.83 -31.25 -9.18
N SER A 715 50.02 -32.30 -9.26
CA SER A 715 50.13 -33.32 -10.29
C SER A 715 49.75 -32.76 -11.65
N THR A 716 50.60 -32.99 -12.65
CA THR A 716 50.36 -32.60 -14.05
C THR A 716 50.46 -33.80 -14.99
N ILE A 717 50.17 -34.99 -14.45
CA ILE A 717 50.23 -36.28 -15.16
C ILE A 717 49.23 -36.30 -16.32
N LEU A 718 48.06 -35.66 -16.16
CA LEU A 718 46.99 -35.64 -17.18
C LEU A 718 47.04 -34.40 -18.11
N LEU A 719 48.20 -33.78 -18.29
CA LEU A 719 48.33 -32.59 -19.14
C LEU A 719 47.98 -32.89 -20.61
N ASP A 720 48.36 -34.06 -21.11
CA ASP A 720 47.97 -34.61 -22.41
C ASP A 720 46.44 -34.68 -22.57
N ARG A 721 45.74 -35.17 -21.54
CA ARG A 721 44.28 -35.27 -21.52
C ARG A 721 43.61 -33.90 -21.43
N LEU A 722 44.22 -32.93 -20.75
CA LEU A 722 43.77 -31.55 -20.75
C LEU A 722 43.86 -30.95 -22.17
N LEU A 723 45.02 -31.08 -22.83
CA LEU A 723 45.22 -30.61 -24.21
C LEU A 723 44.23 -31.26 -25.18
N TYR A 724 44.02 -32.58 -25.07
CA TYR A 724 43.02 -33.31 -25.85
C TYR A 724 41.61 -32.75 -25.65
N SER A 725 41.22 -32.49 -24.40
CA SER A 725 39.88 -31.97 -24.06
C SER A 725 39.68 -30.55 -24.60
N LEU A 726 40.72 -29.70 -24.58
CA LEU A 726 40.69 -28.37 -25.19
C LEU A 726 40.64 -28.43 -26.71
N ALA A 727 41.39 -29.34 -27.33
CA ALA A 727 41.33 -29.58 -28.77
C ALA A 727 39.93 -30.06 -29.19
N GLN A 728 39.32 -30.94 -28.40
CA GLN A 728 37.95 -31.40 -28.64
C GLN A 728 36.92 -30.27 -28.50
N LEU A 729 37.00 -29.48 -27.42
CA LEU A 729 36.14 -28.31 -27.23
C LEU A 729 36.30 -27.30 -28.38
N LEU A 730 37.53 -27.07 -28.85
CA LEU A 730 37.81 -26.21 -30.00
C LEU A 730 37.17 -26.77 -31.28
N ARG A 731 37.22 -28.08 -31.50
CA ARG A 731 36.53 -28.74 -32.62
C ARG A 731 35.01 -28.54 -32.53
N ASP A 732 34.42 -28.75 -31.37
CA ASP A 732 32.97 -28.58 -31.15
C ASP A 732 32.53 -27.11 -31.38
N LEU A 733 33.35 -26.13 -31.00
CA LEU A 733 33.10 -24.71 -31.27
C LEU A 733 33.28 -24.33 -32.75
N VAL A 734 34.29 -24.86 -33.45
CA VAL A 734 34.56 -24.54 -34.86
C VAL A 734 33.53 -25.17 -35.80
N TYR A 735 33.26 -26.47 -35.64
CA TYR A 735 32.31 -27.18 -36.50
C TYR A 735 30.87 -26.84 -36.15
N GLY A 736 30.57 -26.57 -34.87
CA GLY A 736 29.23 -26.20 -34.42
C GLY A 736 28.17 -27.28 -34.61
N GLY A 737 26.91 -26.85 -34.77
CA GLY A 737 25.76 -27.74 -34.92
C GLY A 737 25.48 -28.56 -33.65
N ASP A 738 25.13 -29.83 -33.82
CA ASP A 738 24.86 -30.77 -32.72
C ASP A 738 26.06 -30.95 -31.78
N GLY A 739 27.29 -30.71 -32.26
CA GLY A 739 28.51 -30.74 -31.45
C GLY A 739 28.54 -29.67 -30.36
N GLY A 740 27.90 -28.51 -30.57
CA GLY A 740 27.89 -27.40 -29.61
C GLY A 740 26.62 -27.28 -28.77
N ARG A 741 25.61 -28.17 -28.93
CA ARG A 741 24.30 -28.06 -28.25
C ARG A 741 24.38 -28.11 -26.72
N TYR A 742 25.37 -28.79 -26.17
CA TYR A 742 25.56 -28.90 -24.72
C TYR A 742 26.16 -27.63 -24.09
N LEU A 743 26.76 -26.76 -24.91
CA LEU A 743 27.30 -25.50 -24.45
C LEU A 743 26.18 -24.48 -24.40
N LEU A 744 25.98 -23.88 -23.24
CA LEU A 744 24.92 -22.91 -23.00
C LEU A 744 25.48 -21.51 -22.92
N PHE A 745 24.70 -20.52 -23.36
CA PHE A 745 24.95 -19.11 -23.09
C PHE A 745 23.64 -18.43 -22.71
N GLU A 746 23.57 -17.91 -21.48
CA GLU A 746 22.33 -17.36 -20.90
C GLU A 746 21.16 -18.37 -20.96
N GLY A 747 21.44 -19.65 -20.73
CA GLY A 747 20.45 -20.73 -20.72
C GLY A 747 19.96 -21.19 -22.11
N ARG A 748 20.53 -20.68 -23.20
CA ARG A 748 20.24 -21.15 -24.57
C ARG A 748 21.37 -21.97 -25.17
N ASP A 749 21.01 -22.94 -26.00
CA ASP A 749 21.95 -23.78 -26.73
C ASP A 749 22.77 -22.94 -27.71
N LEU A 750 24.09 -23.08 -27.67
CA LEU A 750 25.00 -22.28 -28.49
C LEU A 750 24.84 -22.53 -30.00
N ALA A 751 24.25 -23.68 -30.37
CA ALA A 751 23.87 -23.99 -31.75
C ALA A 751 22.91 -22.93 -32.35
N GLU A 752 22.11 -22.27 -31.53
CA GLU A 752 21.20 -21.18 -31.94
C GLU A 752 21.90 -19.81 -32.01
N LEU A 753 23.14 -19.71 -31.53
CA LEU A 753 23.87 -18.45 -31.31
C LEU A 753 25.26 -18.45 -31.98
N PRO A 754 25.35 -18.59 -33.32
CA PRO A 754 26.64 -18.71 -34.02
C PRO A 754 27.55 -17.50 -33.81
N ALA A 755 26.99 -16.28 -33.74
CA ALA A 755 27.76 -15.07 -33.50
C ALA A 755 28.37 -14.99 -32.10
N ILE A 756 27.80 -15.67 -31.10
CA ILE A 756 28.35 -15.74 -29.73
C ILE A 756 29.43 -16.82 -29.66
N ARG A 757 29.17 -17.98 -30.27
CA ARG A 757 30.10 -19.11 -30.35
C ARG A 757 31.48 -18.70 -30.84
N ASP A 758 31.53 -17.93 -31.93
CA ASP A 758 32.78 -17.51 -32.56
C ASP A 758 33.64 -16.62 -31.64
N LEU A 759 33.04 -15.96 -30.64
CA LEU A 759 33.74 -15.12 -29.67
C LEU A 759 34.51 -15.93 -28.62
N PHE A 760 34.07 -17.16 -28.33
CA PHE A 760 34.71 -18.05 -27.35
C PHE A 760 35.89 -18.85 -27.93
N ILE A 761 35.96 -19.00 -29.25
CA ILE A 761 37.07 -19.70 -29.95
C ILE A 761 38.43 -19.13 -29.53
N LEU A 762 38.55 -17.80 -29.45
CA LEU A 762 39.80 -17.13 -29.05
C LEU A 762 40.24 -17.53 -27.64
N ARG A 763 39.33 -17.77 -26.70
CA ARG A 763 39.67 -18.12 -25.32
C ARG A 763 40.32 -19.50 -25.24
N VAL A 764 39.80 -20.48 -25.99
CA VAL A 764 40.43 -21.82 -26.07
C VAL A 764 41.79 -21.74 -26.76
N CYS A 765 41.92 -20.94 -27.83
CA CYS A 765 43.20 -20.71 -28.50
C CYS A 765 44.25 -20.09 -27.56
N ARG A 766 43.84 -19.12 -26.73
CA ARG A 766 44.69 -18.52 -25.70
C ARG A 766 45.12 -19.52 -24.65
N ALA A 767 44.22 -20.36 -24.14
CA ALA A 767 44.56 -21.38 -23.16
C ALA A 767 45.61 -22.37 -23.69
N LEU A 768 45.36 -22.94 -24.88
CA LEU A 768 46.32 -23.82 -25.55
C LEU A 768 47.67 -23.13 -25.80
N GLY A 769 47.63 -21.92 -26.35
CA GLY A 769 48.82 -21.14 -26.65
C GLY A 769 49.62 -20.75 -25.40
N LEU A 770 48.97 -20.35 -24.30
CA LEU A 770 49.65 -19.96 -23.06
C LEU A 770 50.30 -21.15 -22.35
N ILE A 771 49.73 -22.36 -22.46
CA ILE A 771 50.38 -23.59 -21.96
C ILE A 771 51.71 -23.79 -22.69
N GLY A 772 51.72 -23.80 -24.02
CA GLY A 772 52.95 -23.96 -24.82
C GLY A 772 53.93 -22.77 -24.74
N TYR A 773 53.43 -21.57 -24.43
CA TYR A 773 54.24 -20.37 -24.27
C TYR A 773 55.09 -20.44 -23.00
N ASN A 774 54.52 -20.94 -21.92
CA ASN A 774 55.18 -21.00 -20.63
C ASN A 774 55.89 -22.34 -20.37
N ILE A 775 55.54 -23.43 -21.06
CA ILE A 775 56.19 -24.74 -20.89
C ILE A 775 57.12 -24.98 -22.10
N ASN A 776 58.43 -25.03 -21.85
CA ASN A 776 59.43 -25.21 -22.90
C ASN A 776 59.59 -26.70 -23.25
N HIS A 777 58.63 -27.26 -23.99
CA HIS A 777 58.65 -28.65 -24.43
C HIS A 777 58.15 -28.76 -25.87
N ASP A 778 58.97 -29.31 -26.77
CA ASP A 778 58.68 -29.27 -28.20
C ASP A 778 57.53 -30.18 -28.61
N ASP A 779 57.37 -31.36 -28.01
CA ASP A 779 56.23 -32.26 -28.29
C ASP A 779 54.90 -31.62 -27.92
N LEU A 780 54.82 -31.03 -26.72
CA LEU A 780 53.66 -30.26 -26.28
C LEU A 780 53.36 -29.07 -27.20
N ARG A 781 54.39 -28.35 -27.68
CA ARG A 781 54.19 -27.27 -28.66
C ARG A 781 53.68 -27.80 -30.01
N ARG A 782 54.15 -28.96 -30.44
CA ARG A 782 53.64 -29.65 -31.64
C ARG A 782 52.18 -30.04 -31.46
N GLU A 783 51.80 -30.62 -30.32
CA GLU A 783 50.41 -30.94 -29.98
C GLU A 783 49.51 -29.71 -29.96
N VAL A 784 49.99 -28.59 -29.40
CA VAL A 784 49.24 -27.31 -29.42
C VAL A 784 49.05 -26.81 -30.85
N VAL A 785 50.09 -26.82 -31.69
CA VAL A 785 49.98 -26.45 -33.10
C VAL A 785 49.00 -27.37 -33.84
N ASP A 786 49.06 -28.67 -33.58
CA ASP A 786 48.17 -29.67 -34.16
C ASP A 786 46.71 -29.46 -33.75
N ALA A 787 46.45 -29.17 -32.47
CA ALA A 787 45.12 -28.84 -31.97
C ALA A 787 44.54 -27.60 -32.67
N LEU A 788 45.36 -26.59 -32.95
CA LEU A 788 44.94 -25.35 -33.61
C LEU A 788 44.68 -25.50 -35.12
N LYS A 789 45.12 -26.60 -35.77
CA LYS A 789 44.89 -26.83 -37.21
C LYS A 789 43.41 -26.85 -37.60
N VAL A 790 42.51 -27.19 -36.67
CA VAL A 790 41.06 -27.15 -36.91
C VAL A 790 40.58 -25.76 -37.35
N LEU A 791 41.24 -24.68 -36.90
CA LEU A 791 40.90 -23.30 -37.26
C LEU A 791 41.03 -23.01 -38.76
N ASN A 792 41.76 -23.83 -39.53
CA ASN A 792 41.87 -23.69 -40.98
C ASN A 792 40.53 -23.98 -41.69
N SER A 793 39.62 -24.71 -41.02
CA SER A 793 38.25 -24.94 -41.49
C SER A 793 37.26 -23.87 -41.00
N ALA A 794 37.66 -23.02 -40.05
CA ALA A 794 36.82 -21.99 -39.48
C ALA A 794 36.70 -20.78 -40.43
N LYS A 795 35.56 -20.09 -40.40
CA LYS A 795 35.43 -18.79 -41.07
C LYS A 795 36.36 -17.78 -40.39
N PRO A 796 37.19 -17.02 -41.14
CA PRO A 796 38.10 -16.05 -40.55
C PRO A 796 37.34 -14.97 -39.75
N HIS A 797 37.60 -14.89 -38.45
CA HIS A 797 37.06 -13.85 -37.57
C HIS A 797 38.22 -13.02 -37.01
N HIS A 798 38.08 -11.69 -36.89
CA HIS A 798 39.21 -10.83 -36.50
C HIS A 798 39.79 -11.14 -35.12
N SER A 799 38.99 -11.72 -34.22
CA SER A 799 39.43 -12.10 -32.87
C SER A 799 40.48 -13.21 -32.89
N PHE A 800 40.33 -14.23 -33.73
CA PHE A 800 41.25 -15.39 -33.80
C PHE A 800 41.95 -15.58 -35.14
N LYS A 801 41.74 -14.70 -36.14
CA LYS A 801 42.37 -14.80 -37.48
C LYS A 801 43.89 -14.96 -37.43
N ARG A 802 44.54 -14.41 -36.39
CA ARG A 802 46.01 -14.49 -36.23
C ARG A 802 46.50 -15.92 -35.95
N PHE A 803 45.62 -16.80 -35.47
CA PHE A 803 45.88 -18.21 -35.22
C PHE A 803 45.61 -19.12 -36.44
N ILE A 804 44.90 -18.62 -37.47
CA ILE A 804 44.59 -19.39 -38.69
C ILE A 804 45.85 -19.52 -39.57
N GLY A 805 46.08 -20.70 -40.15
CA GLY A 805 47.19 -20.94 -41.09
C GLY A 805 48.58 -20.97 -40.45
N ARG A 806 48.68 -21.06 -39.11
CA ARG A 806 49.97 -21.14 -38.40
C ARG A 806 50.41 -22.60 -38.31
N HIS A 807 51.48 -22.94 -39.02
CA HIS A 807 52.05 -24.30 -39.04
C HIS A 807 53.30 -24.45 -38.16
N SER A 808 53.72 -23.38 -37.48
CA SER A 808 54.88 -23.38 -36.59
C SER A 808 54.56 -22.72 -35.26
N TRP A 809 55.29 -23.14 -34.22
CA TRP A 809 55.16 -22.60 -32.88
C TRP A 809 55.37 -21.08 -32.82
N GLY A 810 56.38 -20.55 -33.53
CA GLY A 810 56.66 -19.11 -33.57
C GLY A 810 55.47 -18.27 -34.03
N GLY A 811 54.68 -18.77 -34.99
CA GLY A 811 53.45 -18.12 -35.44
C GLY A 811 52.35 -18.11 -34.36
N VAL A 812 52.22 -19.19 -33.60
CA VAL A 812 51.28 -19.28 -32.47
C VAL A 812 51.70 -18.35 -31.33
N ALA A 813 52.98 -18.32 -30.99
CA ALA A 813 53.53 -17.45 -29.94
C ALA A 813 53.25 -15.95 -30.23
N LEU A 814 53.46 -15.50 -31.48
CA LEU A 814 53.12 -14.13 -31.90
C LEU A 814 51.61 -13.86 -31.82
N ALA A 815 50.78 -14.84 -32.15
CA ALA A 815 49.33 -14.72 -32.03
C ALA A 815 48.90 -14.57 -30.56
N VAL A 816 49.51 -15.32 -29.63
CA VAL A 816 49.27 -15.20 -28.17
C VAL A 816 49.65 -13.82 -27.65
N GLN A 817 50.86 -13.34 -27.95
CA GLN A 817 51.37 -12.03 -27.48
C GLN A 817 50.45 -10.87 -27.87
N SER A 818 49.90 -10.94 -29.08
CA SER A 818 49.03 -9.88 -29.61
C SER A 818 47.55 -10.07 -29.26
N SER A 819 47.20 -11.16 -28.55
CA SER A 819 45.79 -11.52 -28.32
C SER A 819 45.10 -10.62 -27.31
N TYR A 820 45.80 -10.09 -26.30
CA TYR A 820 45.25 -9.17 -25.28
C TYR A 820 45.44 -7.68 -25.62
N ALA A 821 45.88 -7.37 -26.84
CA ALA A 821 46.09 -5.99 -27.27
C ALA A 821 44.79 -5.16 -27.16
N GLU A 822 44.94 -3.86 -26.87
CA GLU A 822 43.87 -2.87 -26.73
C GLU A 822 42.95 -3.03 -25.50
N SER A 823 43.26 -3.94 -24.58
CA SER A 823 42.50 -4.12 -23.34
C SER A 823 43.02 -3.21 -22.22
N GLN A 824 42.14 -2.43 -21.59
CA GLN A 824 42.47 -1.56 -20.45
C GLN A 824 42.24 -2.24 -19.09
N LEU A 825 41.33 -3.21 -19.03
CA LEU A 825 40.90 -3.86 -17.78
C LEU A 825 41.63 -5.18 -17.52
N ASP A 826 42.06 -5.91 -18.55
CA ASP A 826 42.80 -7.16 -18.37
C ASP A 826 43.83 -7.35 -19.48
N ASP A 827 45.11 -7.31 -19.13
CA ASP A 827 46.25 -7.32 -20.04
C ASP A 827 47.14 -8.55 -19.84
N LEU A 828 48.01 -8.83 -20.82
CA LEU A 828 48.97 -9.93 -20.75
C LEU A 828 50.23 -9.47 -19.99
N VAL A 829 50.55 -10.14 -18.90
CA VAL A 829 51.63 -9.74 -17.98
C VAL A 829 52.72 -10.79 -17.96
N GLU A 830 53.98 -10.34 -17.95
CA GLU A 830 55.15 -11.16 -17.65
C GLU A 830 55.68 -10.79 -16.26
N LEU A 831 55.73 -11.76 -15.34
CA LEU A 831 56.28 -11.55 -14.00
C LEU A 831 57.80 -11.74 -14.02
N TYR A 832 58.54 -10.78 -13.46
CA TYR A 832 59.99 -10.79 -13.43
C TYR A 832 60.51 -10.60 -12.00
N SER A 833 61.26 -11.59 -11.50
CA SER A 833 61.87 -11.50 -10.16
C SER A 833 63.00 -10.46 -10.15
N MET A 834 63.03 -9.61 -9.13
CA MET A 834 64.08 -8.61 -8.90
C MET A 834 65.44 -9.23 -8.52
N ASP A 835 65.47 -10.51 -8.13
CA ASP A 835 66.68 -11.22 -7.73
C ASP A 835 67.51 -11.74 -8.92
N GLY A 836 67.00 -11.62 -10.16
CA GLY A 836 67.67 -12.06 -11.39
C GLY A 836 68.32 -10.91 -12.16
N VAL A 837 69.60 -10.65 -11.90
CA VAL A 837 70.37 -9.58 -12.57
C VAL A 837 70.93 -10.11 -13.90
N GLY A 838 70.29 -9.77 -15.01
CA GLY A 838 70.81 -9.93 -16.37
C GLY A 838 70.39 -8.76 -17.27
N PRO A 839 71.04 -8.56 -18.44
CA PRO A 839 70.67 -7.50 -19.37
C PRO A 839 69.22 -7.68 -19.85
N LEU A 840 68.37 -6.71 -19.53
CA LEU A 840 66.93 -6.74 -19.79
C LEU A 840 66.66 -6.52 -21.29
N LYS A 841 66.28 -7.58 -22.00
CA LYS A 841 65.60 -7.44 -23.30
C LYS A 841 64.23 -6.78 -23.06
N PRO A 842 63.78 -5.84 -23.91
CA PRO A 842 62.44 -5.28 -23.78
C PRO A 842 61.38 -6.39 -23.86
N PRO A 843 60.26 -6.29 -23.12
CA PRO A 843 59.20 -7.28 -23.23
C PRO A 843 58.63 -7.29 -24.67
N PRO A 844 58.13 -8.45 -25.14
CA PRO A 844 57.47 -8.54 -26.44
C PRO A 844 56.32 -7.54 -26.58
N ALA A 845 56.09 -7.02 -27.79
CA ALA A 845 54.99 -6.09 -28.05
C ALA A 845 53.64 -6.71 -27.67
N GLY A 846 52.87 -6.02 -26.82
CA GLY A 846 51.59 -6.50 -26.28
C GLY A 846 51.69 -7.21 -24.92
N VAL A 847 52.90 -7.35 -24.36
CA VAL A 847 53.14 -7.92 -23.02
C VAL A 847 53.68 -6.84 -22.09
N ARG A 848 53.07 -6.68 -20.91
CA ARG A 848 53.57 -5.77 -19.87
C ARG A 848 54.43 -6.55 -18.88
N ARG A 849 55.68 -6.13 -18.69
CA ARG A 849 56.54 -6.71 -17.65
C ARG A 849 56.24 -6.08 -16.29
N VAL A 850 56.12 -6.92 -15.26
CA VAL A 850 55.88 -6.52 -13.87
C VAL A 850 56.95 -7.12 -12.98
N PHE A 851 57.62 -6.27 -12.22
CA PHE A 851 58.66 -6.68 -11.30
C PHE A 851 58.09 -7.03 -9.92
N PHE A 852 58.61 -8.08 -9.30
CA PHE A 852 58.19 -8.52 -7.97
C PHE A 852 59.39 -9.04 -7.15
N GLU A 853 59.23 -9.04 -5.83
CA GLU A 853 60.21 -9.54 -4.85
C GLU A 853 59.71 -10.83 -4.20
N SER A 854 58.40 -10.94 -3.98
CA SER A 854 57.73 -12.12 -3.43
C SER A 854 56.38 -12.34 -4.11
N SER A 855 55.77 -13.51 -3.90
CA SER A 855 54.42 -13.82 -4.41
C SER A 855 53.35 -12.87 -3.86
N GLU A 856 53.47 -12.44 -2.59
CA GLU A 856 52.60 -11.44 -1.98
C GLU A 856 52.80 -10.05 -2.61
N HIS A 857 54.05 -9.66 -2.86
CA HIS A 857 54.34 -8.41 -3.56
C HIS A 857 53.77 -8.42 -4.98
N ALA A 858 53.86 -9.56 -5.69
CA ALA A 858 53.27 -9.73 -7.02
C ALA A 858 51.76 -9.46 -7.01
N LEU A 859 51.01 -9.99 -6.03
CA LEU A 859 49.58 -9.72 -5.88
C LEU A 859 49.26 -8.23 -5.71
N VAL A 860 50.02 -7.52 -4.88
CA VAL A 860 49.82 -6.08 -4.64
C VAL A 860 50.08 -5.26 -5.91
N VAL A 861 51.15 -5.58 -6.65
CA VAL A 861 51.52 -4.85 -7.87
C VAL A 861 50.53 -5.11 -9.00
N LEU A 862 50.05 -6.35 -9.13
CA LEU A 862 49.02 -6.72 -10.12
C LEU A 862 47.66 -6.04 -9.83
N GLY A 863 47.35 -5.77 -8.57
CA GLY A 863 46.12 -5.08 -8.14
C GLY A 863 46.07 -3.59 -8.49
N LYS A 864 47.23 -2.92 -8.64
CA LYS A 864 47.30 -1.47 -8.93
C LYS A 864 46.92 -1.11 -10.38
N GLY A 865 46.86 -2.09 -11.29
CA GLY A 865 46.53 -1.91 -12.71
C GLY A 865 47.60 -1.16 -13.51
N PRO A 866 47.41 -0.97 -14.83
CA PRO A 866 48.32 -0.18 -15.64
C PRO A 866 48.29 1.30 -15.20
N MET A 867 49.45 1.85 -14.80
CA MET A 867 49.58 3.28 -14.47
C MET A 867 49.39 4.15 -15.73
N ARG A 868 48.80 5.33 -15.56
CA ARG A 868 48.51 6.30 -16.64
C ARG A 868 49.77 6.63 -17.45
N ALA A 869 49.60 6.93 -18.74
CA ALA A 869 50.66 7.34 -19.67
C ALA A 869 51.41 8.65 -19.30
N GLU A 870 51.02 9.32 -18.21
CA GLU A 870 51.63 10.57 -17.73
C GLU A 870 52.60 10.38 -16.54
N ALA A 871 52.85 9.13 -16.11
CA ALA A 871 53.87 8.88 -15.09
C ALA A 871 55.29 9.00 -15.69
N PRO A 872 56.22 9.74 -15.07
CA PRO A 872 57.57 9.92 -15.62
C PRO A 872 58.31 8.57 -15.72
N GLU A 873 59.09 8.40 -16.79
CA GLU A 873 59.94 7.23 -17.02
C GLU A 873 60.74 6.89 -15.75
N PHE A 874 60.55 5.67 -15.23
CA PHE A 874 61.39 5.15 -14.17
C PHE A 874 62.75 4.79 -14.76
N VAL A 875 63.71 5.71 -14.63
CA VAL A 875 65.13 5.48 -14.95
C VAL A 875 65.76 4.74 -13.76
N PRO A 876 66.29 3.51 -13.93
CA PRO A 876 67.04 2.85 -12.87
C PRO A 876 68.27 3.70 -12.51
N LYS A 877 68.42 4.07 -11.24
CA LYS A 877 69.62 4.76 -10.74
C LYS A 877 70.84 3.85 -10.95
N ALA A 878 71.70 4.22 -11.90
CA ALA A 878 73.03 3.66 -12.04
C ALA A 878 73.81 3.85 -10.73
N LYS A 879 74.43 2.78 -10.24
CA LYS A 879 75.34 2.81 -9.11
C LYS A 879 76.57 3.65 -9.48
N VAL A 880 76.89 4.56 -8.57
CA VAL A 880 78.02 5.49 -8.56
C VAL A 880 79.35 4.75 -8.72
N GLU A 881 80.19 5.31 -9.60
CA GLU A 881 81.58 4.97 -9.84
C GLU A 881 82.44 5.06 -8.56
N ALA A 882 83.36 4.11 -8.38
CA ALA A 882 84.50 4.29 -7.51
C ALA A 882 85.74 3.63 -8.13
N GLY A 883 86.66 4.48 -8.62
CA GLY A 883 88.11 4.31 -8.53
C GLY A 883 88.79 3.22 -9.36
N ALA A 884 89.45 3.64 -10.45
CA ALA A 884 90.57 2.90 -11.06
C ALA A 884 91.80 2.85 -10.11
N PRO A 885 92.77 1.93 -10.32
CA PRO A 885 93.82 2.23 -11.32
C PRO A 885 94.34 1.04 -12.16
N SER A 886 94.65 1.35 -13.43
CA SER A 886 95.82 1.01 -14.26
C SER A 886 96.44 -0.42 -14.22
N VAL A 887 96.55 -1.07 -15.39
CA VAL A 887 97.80 -1.22 -16.19
C VAL A 887 97.52 -2.06 -17.47
N ALA A 888 98.19 -1.68 -18.56
CA ALA A 888 98.16 -2.15 -19.95
C ALA A 888 98.40 -3.65 -20.23
N ASN A 889 97.81 -4.22 -21.30
CA ASN A 889 98.45 -4.39 -22.63
C ASN A 889 97.64 -5.28 -23.62
N ARG A 890 97.68 -4.86 -24.90
CA ARG A 890 97.73 -5.62 -26.19
C ARG A 890 96.65 -6.63 -26.61
N GLY A 891 96.18 -6.43 -27.86
CA GLY A 891 95.98 -7.52 -28.84
C GLY A 891 94.72 -7.39 -29.72
N GLU A 892 94.91 -7.06 -30.99
CA GLU A 892 93.93 -7.18 -32.10
C GLU A 892 93.54 -8.65 -32.37
N THR A 893 92.30 -8.92 -32.82
CA THR A 893 91.94 -9.48 -34.15
C THR A 893 90.50 -10.05 -34.18
N ASP A 894 89.74 -9.61 -35.19
CA ASP A 894 88.71 -10.28 -36.01
C ASP A 894 87.71 -11.33 -35.44
N GLU A 895 86.43 -11.10 -35.80
CA GLU A 895 85.25 -11.98 -35.70
C GLU A 895 85.37 -13.32 -36.47
N PRO A 896 84.35 -14.21 -36.53
CA PRO A 896 83.22 -14.56 -35.65
C PRO A 896 83.17 -16.08 -35.37
N ALA A 897 82.53 -16.55 -34.29
CA ALA A 897 81.93 -17.89 -34.25
C ALA A 897 81.06 -18.10 -33.00
N ASP A 898 79.97 -18.83 -33.23
CA ASP A 898 79.07 -19.44 -32.27
C ASP A 898 79.75 -19.99 -31.01
N GLN A 899 79.14 -19.76 -29.85
CA GLN A 899 79.04 -20.78 -28.81
C GLN A 899 77.91 -20.49 -27.82
N ALA A 900 77.07 -21.51 -27.66
CA ALA A 900 76.04 -21.64 -26.66
C ALA A 900 76.60 -21.44 -25.25
N PHE A 901 75.82 -20.80 -24.39
CA PHE A 901 75.93 -20.99 -22.95
C PHE A 901 74.80 -21.89 -22.48
N GLU A 902 75.22 -23.07 -22.04
CA GLU A 902 74.46 -24.12 -21.38
C GLU A 902 73.65 -23.55 -20.19
N GLN A 903 72.39 -23.95 -20.12
CA GLN A 903 71.65 -24.03 -18.86
C GLN A 903 71.49 -25.51 -18.51
N PRO A 904 71.54 -25.88 -17.22
CA PRO A 904 71.70 -27.26 -16.82
C PRO A 904 70.50 -28.10 -17.26
N GLU A 905 70.82 -29.21 -17.92
CA GLU A 905 69.90 -30.31 -18.15
C GLU A 905 69.27 -30.72 -16.82
N THR A 906 67.94 -30.69 -16.79
CA THR A 906 67.16 -31.35 -15.75
C THR A 906 66.34 -32.43 -16.43
N ASP A 907 66.78 -33.66 -16.17
CA ASP A 907 66.11 -34.95 -16.32
C ASP A 907 64.93 -35.00 -17.30
N SER A 908 65.21 -35.59 -18.45
CA SER A 908 64.25 -36.25 -19.33
C SER A 908 63.49 -37.32 -18.55
N THR A 909 62.33 -36.97 -17.99
CA THR A 909 61.33 -37.97 -17.63
C THR A 909 60.74 -38.55 -18.91
N GLU A 910 61.04 -39.82 -19.16
CA GLU A 910 60.42 -40.64 -20.20
C GLU A 910 58.89 -40.45 -20.21
N LEU A 911 58.33 -40.38 -21.42
CA LEU A 911 56.90 -40.49 -21.68
C LEU A 911 56.41 -41.87 -21.23
N VAL A 912 56.06 -42.01 -19.96
CA VAL A 912 55.34 -43.17 -19.44
C VAL A 912 53.91 -43.11 -20.01
N ASP A 913 53.48 -44.20 -20.65
CA ASP A 913 52.12 -44.38 -21.18
C ASP A 913 51.08 -44.07 -20.10
N SER A 914 50.41 -42.92 -20.24
CA SER A 914 49.47 -42.33 -19.28
C SER A 914 48.19 -43.17 -19.09
N ARG A 915 48.08 -44.30 -19.77
CA ARG A 915 46.96 -45.25 -19.65
C ARG A 915 47.01 -46.08 -18.36
N ASN A 916 48.19 -46.37 -17.79
CA ASN A 916 48.34 -47.27 -16.64
C ASN A 916 48.58 -46.55 -15.29
N LEU A 917 48.86 -45.24 -15.25
CA LEU A 917 49.12 -44.52 -13.99
C LEU A 917 47.87 -43.88 -13.35
N VAL A 918 46.71 -43.99 -14.01
CA VAL A 918 45.41 -43.47 -13.53
C VAL A 918 44.85 -44.33 -12.38
N GLU A 919 45.53 -45.42 -12.02
CA GLU A 919 44.95 -46.55 -11.29
C GLU A 919 45.05 -46.49 -9.75
N SER A 920 45.71 -45.49 -9.14
CA SER A 920 45.92 -45.45 -7.67
C SER A 920 45.17 -44.34 -6.91
N LEU A 921 44.41 -43.46 -7.56
CA LEU A 921 43.75 -42.32 -6.89
C LEU A 921 42.28 -42.62 -6.62
N VAL A 922 42.01 -43.32 -5.52
CA VAL A 922 40.65 -43.55 -4.98
C VAL A 922 40.18 -42.29 -4.25
N SER A 923 39.12 -41.65 -4.75
CA SER A 923 38.40 -40.58 -4.03
C SER A 923 37.49 -41.21 -2.98
N THR A 924 37.87 -41.11 -1.71
CA THR A 924 37.07 -41.54 -0.55
C THR A 924 35.96 -40.53 -0.24
N ALA A 925 34.75 -40.75 -0.74
CA ALA A 925 33.56 -40.10 -0.22
C ALA A 925 32.35 -41.04 -0.34
N ALA A 926 32.07 -41.79 0.74
CA ALA A 926 30.82 -42.51 0.90
C ALA A 926 29.68 -41.52 1.26
N PRO A 927 28.45 -41.68 0.76
CA PRO A 927 27.33 -40.83 1.14
C PRO A 927 26.90 -41.12 2.59
N LEU A 928 26.91 -40.10 3.45
CA LEU A 928 26.39 -40.18 4.82
C LEU A 928 24.85 -40.20 4.81
N ALA A 929 24.26 -41.12 5.58
CA ALA A 929 22.83 -41.30 5.74
C ALA A 929 22.17 -40.15 6.53
N PRO A 930 20.91 -39.77 6.24
CA PRO A 930 20.20 -38.71 6.97
C PRO A 930 19.81 -39.15 8.38
N GLU A 931 20.17 -38.35 9.39
CA GLU A 931 19.80 -38.54 10.79
C GLU A 931 18.28 -38.43 11.01
N SER A 932 17.73 -39.31 11.84
CA SER A 932 16.32 -39.40 12.21
C SER A 932 15.96 -38.43 13.34
N ILE A 933 14.82 -37.75 13.20
CA ILE A 933 14.20 -36.84 14.19
C ILE A 933 13.97 -37.57 15.53
N THR A 934 14.48 -37.00 16.61
CA THR A 934 14.41 -37.56 17.97
C THR A 934 13.05 -37.35 18.64
N ASP A 935 12.68 -38.23 19.56
CA ASP A 935 11.36 -38.19 20.22
C ASP A 935 11.15 -36.99 21.15
N GLU A 936 12.23 -36.35 21.63
CA GLU A 936 12.16 -35.09 22.37
C GLU A 936 11.59 -33.94 21.52
N GLN A 937 11.92 -33.89 20.23
CA GLN A 937 11.40 -32.88 19.31
C GLN A 937 9.88 -33.05 19.08
N LYS A 938 9.37 -34.29 19.12
CA LYS A 938 7.93 -34.58 19.02
C LYS A 938 7.16 -34.17 20.28
N ALA A 939 7.77 -34.30 21.46
CA ALA A 939 7.15 -33.90 22.73
C ALA A 939 6.96 -32.38 22.81
N ILE A 940 7.98 -31.61 22.41
CA ILE A 940 7.91 -30.13 22.38
C ILE A 940 6.84 -29.64 21.39
N ALA A 941 6.77 -30.25 20.19
CA ALA A 941 5.75 -29.94 19.19
C ALA A 941 4.31 -30.16 19.71
N SER A 942 4.11 -31.19 20.53
CA SER A 942 2.79 -31.53 21.09
C SER A 942 2.31 -30.52 22.14
N THR A 943 3.22 -30.01 22.99
CA THR A 943 2.92 -28.97 23.98
C THR A 943 2.55 -27.63 23.32
N LEU A 944 3.28 -27.25 22.26
CA LEU A 944 2.96 -26.05 21.47
C LEU A 944 1.59 -26.16 20.80
N LEU A 945 1.23 -27.34 20.28
CA LEU A 945 -0.08 -27.60 19.67
C LEU A 945 -1.24 -27.47 20.68
N ALA A 946 -1.05 -27.91 21.92
CA ALA A 946 -2.06 -27.78 22.98
C ALA A 946 -2.30 -26.32 23.36
N GLY A 947 -1.24 -25.52 23.50
CA GLY A 947 -1.34 -24.07 23.74
C GLY A 947 -2.08 -23.34 22.62
N TYR A 948 -1.76 -23.67 21.37
CA TYR A 948 -2.43 -23.12 20.19
C TYR A 948 -3.93 -23.42 20.17
N ARG A 949 -4.35 -24.65 20.47
CA ARG A 949 -5.77 -25.06 20.51
C ARG A 949 -6.59 -24.30 21.55
N ARG A 950 -6.01 -23.99 22.72
CA ARG A 950 -6.65 -23.18 23.77
C ARG A 950 -6.91 -21.76 23.28
N ILE A 951 -5.92 -21.12 22.65
CA ILE A 951 -6.03 -19.77 22.10
C ILE A 951 -7.11 -19.72 20.99
N VAL A 952 -7.18 -20.74 20.13
CA VAL A 952 -8.19 -20.84 19.08
C VAL A 952 -9.61 -20.95 19.66
N ARG A 953 -9.82 -21.70 20.75
CA ARG A 953 -11.13 -21.80 21.43
C ARG A 953 -11.56 -20.45 22.02
N THR A 954 -10.68 -19.75 22.72
CA THR A 954 -10.97 -18.42 23.27
C THR A 954 -11.29 -17.42 22.16
N ARG A 955 -10.54 -17.42 21.05
CA ARG A 955 -10.83 -16.59 19.87
C ARG A 955 -12.17 -16.92 19.22
N LYS A 956 -12.59 -18.19 19.20
CA LYS A 956 -13.91 -18.59 18.68
C LYS A 956 -15.05 -18.06 19.57
N MET A 957 -14.89 -18.11 20.90
CA MET A 957 -15.90 -17.57 21.83
C MET A 957 -15.99 -16.04 21.75
N GLU A 958 -14.85 -15.33 21.64
CA GLU A 958 -14.82 -13.88 21.44
C GLU A 958 -15.47 -13.44 20.11
N LYS A 959 -15.32 -14.24 19.05
CA LYS A 959 -15.98 -14.00 17.76
C LYS A 959 -17.50 -14.19 17.79
N ALA A 960 -18.03 -14.94 18.77
CA ALA A 960 -19.45 -15.24 18.89
C ALA A 960 -20.23 -14.25 19.78
N LYS A 961 -19.55 -13.32 20.47
CA LYS A 961 -20.21 -12.30 21.31
C LYS A 961 -20.93 -11.24 20.47
N THR A 962 -22.14 -10.88 20.88
CA THR A 962 -22.89 -9.74 20.30
C THR A 962 -22.21 -8.41 20.66
N GLN A 963 -22.52 -7.35 19.92
CA GLN A 963 -21.94 -6.03 20.17
C GLN A 963 -22.28 -5.50 21.58
N THR A 964 -23.52 -5.72 22.05
CA THR A 964 -23.97 -5.34 23.40
C THR A 964 -23.23 -6.09 24.51
N GLN A 965 -22.88 -7.36 24.30
CA GLN A 965 -22.08 -8.13 25.25
C GLN A 965 -20.64 -7.61 25.35
N LYS A 966 -20.03 -7.22 24.23
CA LYS A 966 -18.67 -6.64 24.22
C LYS A 966 -18.62 -5.28 24.93
N SER A 967 -19.61 -4.41 24.68
CA SER A 967 -19.71 -3.13 25.40
C SER A 967 -19.92 -3.33 26.91
N CYS A 968 -20.74 -4.30 27.30
CA CYS A 968 -20.94 -4.65 28.71
C CYS A 968 -19.63 -5.17 29.36
N ASP A 969 -18.83 -5.98 28.65
CA ASP A 969 -17.53 -6.46 29.12
C ASP A 969 -16.52 -5.30 29.28
N SER A 970 -16.52 -4.33 28.36
CA SER A 970 -15.67 -3.12 28.44
C SER A 970 -16.01 -2.27 29.66
N PHE A 971 -17.31 -2.02 29.90
CA PHE A 971 -17.77 -1.34 31.11
C PHE A 971 -17.45 -2.14 32.37
N TYR A 972 -17.57 -3.47 32.35
CA TYR A 972 -17.17 -4.33 33.47
C TYR A 972 -15.69 -4.19 33.81
N LEU A 973 -14.79 -4.24 32.81
CA LEU A 973 -13.35 -4.08 33.03
C LEU A 973 -13.01 -2.68 33.58
N THR A 974 -13.70 -1.66 33.10
CA THR A 974 -13.56 -0.28 33.59
C THR A 974 -14.01 -0.16 35.04
N CYS A 975 -15.19 -0.69 35.39
CA CYS A 975 -15.68 -0.78 36.75
C CYS A 975 -14.73 -1.58 37.65
N LEU A 976 -14.17 -2.71 37.17
CA LEU A 976 -13.25 -3.55 37.91
C LEU A 976 -11.97 -2.80 38.28
N LYS A 977 -11.36 -2.11 37.31
CA LYS A 977 -10.16 -1.29 37.53
C LYS A 977 -10.42 -0.17 38.54
N LEU A 978 -11.52 0.56 38.39
CA LEU A 978 -11.87 1.67 39.28
C LEU A 978 -12.31 1.19 40.67
N SER A 979 -12.85 -0.03 40.78
CA SER A 979 -13.27 -0.59 42.08
C SER A 979 -12.11 -0.80 43.05
N GLN A 980 -10.87 -0.89 42.57
CA GLN A 980 -9.68 -1.03 43.40
C GLN A 980 -9.34 0.27 44.15
N GLY A 981 -9.78 1.43 43.64
CA GLY A 981 -9.55 2.76 44.23
C GLY A 981 -10.73 3.35 45.00
N ILE A 982 -11.86 2.64 45.11
CA ILE A 982 -13.05 3.08 45.85
C ILE A 982 -13.05 2.40 47.22
N ASP A 983 -13.22 3.19 48.29
CA ASP A 983 -13.46 2.66 49.64
C ASP A 983 -14.91 2.18 49.77
N TRP A 984 -15.08 0.86 49.82
CA TRP A 984 -16.39 0.24 49.88
C TRP A 984 -16.97 0.15 51.30
N GLY A 985 -16.17 0.35 52.35
CA GLY A 985 -16.56 0.11 53.76
C GLY A 985 -17.01 -1.34 54.05
N ASP A 986 -17.73 -1.56 55.16
CA ASP A 986 -18.23 -2.89 55.59
C ASP A 986 -19.34 -3.47 54.70
N VAL A 987 -19.89 -2.66 53.77
CA VAL A 987 -21.07 -3.01 52.96
C VAL A 987 -20.64 -3.51 51.57
N THR A 988 -20.37 -4.82 51.47
CA THR A 988 -19.98 -5.48 50.20
C THR A 988 -21.13 -5.59 49.18
N PHE A 989 -22.35 -5.20 49.53
CA PHE A 989 -23.53 -5.35 48.68
C PHE A 989 -23.53 -4.38 47.49
N TYR A 990 -23.27 -3.09 47.70
CA TYR A 990 -23.25 -2.12 46.60
C TYR A 990 -22.11 -2.41 45.61
N LYS A 991 -20.95 -2.91 46.09
CA LYS A 991 -19.84 -3.37 45.24
C LYS A 991 -20.26 -4.47 44.26
N LYS A 992 -21.15 -5.38 44.67
CA LYS A 992 -21.70 -6.43 43.79
C LYS A 992 -22.62 -5.85 42.73
N LEU A 993 -23.44 -4.85 43.05
CA LEU A 993 -24.28 -4.15 42.08
C LEU A 993 -23.43 -3.32 41.11
N TYR A 994 -22.39 -2.65 41.61
CA TYR A 994 -21.46 -1.84 40.82
C TYR A 994 -20.63 -2.68 39.82
N LEU A 995 -20.09 -3.82 40.23
CA LEU A 995 -19.36 -4.71 39.33
C LEU A 995 -20.29 -5.55 38.46
N GLY A 996 -21.47 -5.91 38.95
CA GLY A 996 -22.33 -6.89 38.29
C GLY A 996 -23.42 -6.30 37.41
N LEU A 997 -24.03 -5.16 37.78
CA LEU A 997 -25.29 -4.69 37.19
C LEU A 997 -25.21 -3.27 36.59
N VAL A 998 -24.31 -2.41 37.10
CA VAL A 998 -24.05 -1.09 36.48
C VAL A 998 -23.56 -1.19 35.03
N PRO A 999 -22.66 -2.15 34.65
CA PRO A 999 -22.28 -2.36 33.25
C PRO A 999 -23.46 -2.66 32.32
N HIS A 1000 -24.47 -3.38 32.82
CA HIS A 1000 -25.69 -3.66 32.06
C HIS A 1000 -26.54 -2.41 31.85
N LEU A 1001 -26.66 -1.53 32.86
CA LEU A 1001 -27.38 -0.25 32.73
C LEU A 1001 -26.68 0.72 31.80
N LEU A 1002 -25.35 0.80 31.84
CA LEU A 1002 -24.57 1.62 30.90
C LEU A 1002 -24.77 1.17 29.46
N THR A 1003 -24.77 -0.15 29.23
CA THR A 1003 -25.05 -0.73 27.91
C THR A 1003 -26.44 -0.35 27.41
N CYS A 1004 -27.46 -0.31 28.28
CA CYS A 1004 -28.81 0.15 27.93
C CYS A 1004 -28.87 1.62 27.47
N VAL A 1005 -28.10 2.51 28.11
CA VAL A 1005 -28.09 3.95 27.78
C VAL A 1005 -27.29 4.22 26.50
N ASP A 1006 -26.18 3.50 26.29
CA ASP A 1006 -25.27 3.70 25.16
C ASP A 1006 -25.93 3.41 23.79
N VAL A 1007 -26.97 2.57 23.76
CA VAL A 1007 -27.71 2.23 22.53
C VAL A 1007 -28.69 3.34 22.10
N VAL A 1008 -29.13 4.19 23.01
CA VAL A 1008 -30.21 5.16 22.74
C VAL A 1008 -29.69 6.42 22.05
N GLN A 1009 -28.45 6.83 22.34
CA GLN A 1009 -27.82 8.01 21.72
C GLN A 1009 -27.66 7.87 20.18
N PRO A 1010 -27.08 6.78 19.65
CA PRO A 1010 -26.94 6.58 18.20
C PRO A 1010 -28.29 6.52 17.48
N TYR A 1011 -29.29 5.88 18.10
CA TYR A 1011 -30.65 5.82 17.55
C TYR A 1011 -31.26 7.23 17.38
N ALA A 1012 -31.26 8.04 18.44
CA ALA A 1012 -31.85 9.37 18.41
C ALA A 1012 -31.14 10.29 17.40
N GLN A 1013 -29.81 10.17 17.26
CA GLN A 1013 -29.04 10.89 16.23
C GLN A 1013 -29.41 10.45 14.80
N SER A 1014 -29.59 9.15 14.57
CA SER A 1014 -29.98 8.61 13.26
C SER A 1014 -31.40 9.03 12.87
N ALA A 1015 -32.36 8.97 13.81
CA ALA A 1015 -33.72 9.45 13.61
C ALA A 1015 -33.75 10.96 13.27
N LYS A 1016 -32.93 11.76 13.97
CA LYS A 1016 -32.75 13.19 13.71
C LYS A 1016 -32.25 13.45 12.28
N LYS A 1017 -31.25 12.70 11.83
CA LYS A 1017 -30.69 12.81 10.46
C LYS A 1017 -31.70 12.46 9.38
N LYS A 1018 -32.63 11.52 9.63
CA LYS A 1018 -33.70 11.12 8.70
C LYS A 1018 -34.86 12.13 8.62
N LEU A 1019 -35.17 12.82 9.71
CA LEU A 1019 -36.23 13.85 9.75
C LEU A 1019 -35.81 15.16 9.07
N ARG A 1020 -34.52 15.47 9.03
CA ARG A 1020 -33.98 16.75 8.54
C ARG A 1020 -34.31 17.09 7.06
N PRO A 1021 -34.20 16.17 6.08
CA PRO A 1021 -34.50 16.48 4.67
C PRO A 1021 -35.97 16.83 4.44
N ARG A 1022 -36.87 16.18 5.19
CA ARG A 1022 -38.32 16.39 5.15
C ARG A 1022 -38.70 17.79 5.64
N LEU A 1023 -38.07 18.22 6.73
CA LEU A 1023 -38.18 19.59 7.26
C LEU A 1023 -37.63 20.71 6.35
N LEU A 1024 -36.75 20.36 5.40
CA LEU A 1024 -36.16 21.27 4.42
C LEU A 1024 -36.96 21.34 3.11
N ASP A 1025 -37.95 20.47 2.91
CA ASP A 1025 -38.82 20.49 1.74
C ASP A 1025 -39.88 21.60 1.88
N GLU A 1026 -39.86 22.58 0.97
CA GLU A 1026 -40.82 23.69 0.94
C GLU A 1026 -42.27 23.24 0.68
N SER A 1027 -42.48 22.00 0.21
CA SER A 1027 -43.80 21.44 -0.10
C SER A 1027 -44.50 20.77 1.08
N GLU A 1028 -43.81 20.52 2.21
CA GLU A 1028 -44.36 19.76 3.33
C GLU A 1028 -45.20 20.65 4.26
N ARG A 1029 -46.53 20.49 4.23
CA ARG A 1029 -47.52 21.36 4.91
C ARG A 1029 -47.54 21.28 6.44
N ASN A 1030 -46.82 20.36 7.07
CA ASN A 1030 -46.84 20.12 8.53
C ASN A 1030 -45.50 20.40 9.21
N LEU A 1031 -44.97 21.60 9.01
CA LEU A 1031 -43.69 22.04 9.60
C LEU A 1031 -43.72 22.05 11.14
N GLU A 1032 -44.86 22.36 11.75
CA GLU A 1032 -45.02 22.37 13.23
C GLU A 1032 -44.91 20.97 13.84
N GLY A 1033 -45.55 19.97 13.23
CA GLY A 1033 -45.49 18.58 13.72
C GLY A 1033 -44.07 18.01 13.63
N LEU A 1034 -43.37 18.30 12.54
CA LEU A 1034 -41.99 17.86 12.33
C LEU A 1034 -41.00 18.58 13.27
N ASN A 1035 -41.21 19.88 13.55
CA ASN A 1035 -40.37 20.62 14.50
C ASN A 1035 -40.56 20.13 15.94
N LYS A 1036 -41.79 19.77 16.31
CA LYS A 1036 -42.09 19.14 17.61
C LYS A 1036 -41.37 17.80 17.77
N GLU A 1037 -41.44 16.93 16.75
CA GLU A 1037 -40.75 15.63 16.74
C GLU A 1037 -39.22 15.78 16.83
N MET A 1038 -38.65 16.82 16.20
CA MET A 1038 -37.23 17.18 16.27
C MET A 1038 -36.82 17.62 17.69
N ASN A 1039 -37.66 18.38 18.38
CA ASN A 1039 -37.44 18.83 19.75
C ASN A 1039 -37.54 17.68 20.74
N ASP A 1040 -38.49 16.76 20.54
CA ASP A 1040 -38.65 15.55 21.37
C ASP A 1040 -37.41 14.64 21.27
N LEU A 1041 -36.85 14.43 20.07
CA LEU A 1041 -35.59 13.70 19.88
C LEU A 1041 -34.39 14.40 20.54
N SER A 1042 -34.36 15.73 20.52
CA SER A 1042 -33.31 16.51 21.18
C SER A 1042 -33.43 16.44 22.72
N ALA A 1043 -34.64 16.35 23.26
CA ALA A 1043 -34.88 16.12 24.69
C ALA A 1043 -34.46 14.70 25.14
N VAL A 1044 -34.65 13.68 24.29
CA VAL A 1044 -34.16 12.31 24.53
C VAL A 1044 -32.64 12.28 24.59
N LEU A 1045 -31.95 12.97 23.66
CA LEU A 1045 -30.48 13.08 23.68
C LEU A 1045 -29.97 13.75 24.97
N LYS A 1046 -30.56 14.87 25.39
CA LYS A 1046 -30.18 15.54 26.64
C LYS A 1046 -30.39 14.64 27.88
N SER A 1047 -31.53 13.95 27.94
CA SER A 1047 -31.84 13.03 29.04
C SER A 1047 -30.88 11.84 29.10
N SER A 1048 -30.54 11.23 27.95
CA SER A 1048 -29.57 10.13 27.85
C SER A 1048 -28.17 10.54 28.31
N ALA A 1049 -27.71 11.73 27.92
CA ALA A 1049 -26.40 12.25 28.30
C ALA A 1049 -26.30 12.52 29.82
N ASN A 1050 -27.37 13.01 30.42
CA ASN A 1050 -27.45 13.23 31.87
C ASN A 1050 -27.40 11.91 32.65
N ILE A 1051 -28.19 10.90 32.25
CA ILE A 1051 -28.20 9.58 32.90
C ILE A 1051 -26.84 8.89 32.73
N ARG A 1052 -26.23 8.95 31.53
CA ARG A 1052 -24.89 8.41 31.26
C ARG A 1052 -23.83 9.05 32.16
N LYS A 1053 -23.87 10.37 32.35
CA LYS A 1053 -22.95 11.10 33.24
C LYS A 1053 -23.08 10.67 34.70
N GLN A 1054 -24.31 10.35 35.15
CA GLN A 1054 -24.55 9.91 36.53
C GLN A 1054 -24.13 8.46 36.77
N LEU A 1055 -24.38 7.56 35.80
CA LEU A 1055 -24.00 6.14 35.82
C LEU A 1055 -22.55 5.87 35.42
N ASP A 1056 -21.80 6.89 35.01
CA ASP A 1056 -20.40 6.75 34.60
C ASP A 1056 -19.58 6.06 35.71
N PRO A 1057 -18.74 5.05 35.41
CA PRO A 1057 -17.98 4.31 36.41
C PRO A 1057 -17.09 5.19 37.30
N SER A 1058 -16.67 6.37 36.83
CA SER A 1058 -15.85 7.33 37.59
C SER A 1058 -16.67 8.38 38.35
N SER A 1059 -17.99 8.41 38.16
CA SER A 1059 -18.92 9.36 38.77
C SER A 1059 -18.86 9.34 40.29
N SER A 1060 -18.91 10.52 40.92
CA SER A 1060 -19.02 10.65 42.38
C SER A 1060 -20.29 10.00 42.94
N PHE A 1061 -21.31 9.77 42.10
CA PHE A 1061 -22.54 9.07 42.44
C PHE A 1061 -22.28 7.70 43.08
N HIS A 1062 -21.32 6.93 42.55
CA HIS A 1062 -21.00 5.59 43.09
C HIS A 1062 -20.29 5.63 44.44
N LYS A 1063 -19.68 6.77 44.81
CA LYS A 1063 -19.07 6.99 46.14
C LYS A 1063 -20.12 7.19 47.23
N GLU A 1064 -21.31 7.70 46.87
CA GLU A 1064 -22.44 7.88 47.79
C GLU A 1064 -23.10 6.55 48.22
N ARG A 1065 -22.92 5.47 47.44
CA ARG A 1065 -23.38 4.09 47.74
C ARG A 1065 -24.89 3.96 48.04
N ASN A 1066 -25.71 4.86 47.48
CA ASN A 1066 -27.15 4.90 47.73
C ASN A 1066 -27.93 3.99 46.75
N VAL A 1067 -28.47 2.88 47.27
CA VAL A 1067 -29.22 1.89 46.48
C VAL A 1067 -30.58 2.43 46.00
N GLU A 1068 -31.26 3.27 46.80
CA GLU A 1068 -32.56 3.84 46.42
C GLU A 1068 -32.43 4.87 45.29
N LYS A 1069 -31.37 5.70 45.31
CA LYS A 1069 -31.04 6.57 44.17
C LYS A 1069 -30.69 5.76 42.91
N LEU A 1070 -30.01 4.62 43.06
CA LEU A 1070 -29.71 3.74 41.93
C LEU A 1070 -31.00 3.11 41.34
N LYS A 1071 -31.99 2.74 42.17
CA LYS A 1071 -33.31 2.29 41.70
C LYS A 1071 -34.04 3.38 40.89
N LEU A 1072 -33.96 4.65 41.32
CA LEU A 1072 -34.51 5.78 40.55
C LEU A 1072 -33.85 5.92 39.17
N LEU A 1073 -32.53 5.74 39.09
CA LEU A 1073 -31.82 5.74 37.79
C LEU A 1073 -32.23 4.56 36.90
N VAL A 1074 -32.47 3.38 37.46
CA VAL A 1074 -33.01 2.24 36.70
C VAL A 1074 -34.38 2.59 36.11
N GLY A 1075 -35.26 3.25 36.87
CA GLY A 1075 -36.55 3.75 36.37
C GLY A 1075 -36.40 4.77 35.24
N GLY A 1076 -35.44 5.69 35.35
CA GLY A 1076 -35.14 6.65 34.28
C GLY A 1076 -34.57 6.00 33.00
N VAL A 1077 -33.76 4.95 33.13
CA VAL A 1077 -33.27 4.15 31.99
C VAL A 1077 -34.41 3.39 31.31
N GLN A 1078 -35.37 2.87 32.08
CA GLN A 1078 -36.56 2.21 31.55
C GLN A 1078 -37.44 3.19 30.76
N GLU A 1079 -37.76 4.36 31.33
CA GLU A 1079 -38.57 5.40 30.64
C GLU A 1079 -37.89 5.86 29.34
N LEU A 1080 -36.56 5.97 29.33
CA LEU A 1080 -35.78 6.36 28.17
C LEU A 1080 -35.81 5.31 27.05
N LEU A 1081 -35.84 4.02 27.41
CA LEU A 1081 -35.98 2.91 26.46
C LEU A 1081 -37.42 2.77 25.93
N ASP A 1082 -38.44 3.06 26.75
CA ASP A 1082 -39.85 3.01 26.33
C ASP A 1082 -40.20 4.08 25.27
N ARG A 1083 -39.40 5.16 25.19
CA ARG A 1083 -39.51 6.20 24.15
C ARG A 1083 -38.87 5.79 22.81
N VAL A 1084 -38.22 4.63 22.72
CA VAL A 1084 -37.60 4.09 21.50
C VAL A 1084 -38.52 3.03 20.87
N PRO A 1085 -38.77 3.03 19.54
CA PRO A 1085 -39.63 2.05 18.89
C PRO A 1085 -39.13 0.61 19.06
N SER A 1086 -40.09 -0.32 19.20
CA SER A 1086 -39.93 -1.73 19.61
C SER A 1086 -39.10 -2.65 18.68
N GLY A 1087 -38.47 -2.11 17.64
CA GLY A 1087 -37.52 -2.83 16.77
C GLY A 1087 -36.03 -2.57 17.06
N HIS A 1088 -35.67 -1.45 17.70
CA HIS A 1088 -34.26 -1.09 17.97
C HIS A 1088 -33.78 -1.45 19.39
N GLY A 1089 -34.70 -1.86 20.28
CA GLY A 1089 -34.42 -2.20 21.68
C GLY A 1089 -34.30 -3.69 22.03
N LEU A 1090 -34.42 -4.60 21.04
CA LEU A 1090 -34.47 -6.06 21.28
C LEU A 1090 -33.18 -6.62 21.91
N ASP A 1091 -32.01 -6.06 21.58
CA ASP A 1091 -30.70 -6.58 22.01
C ASP A 1091 -30.29 -6.15 23.44
N VAL A 1092 -31.01 -5.20 24.05
CA VAL A 1092 -30.69 -4.65 25.38
C VAL A 1092 -31.76 -4.92 26.42
N LYS A 1093 -32.93 -5.43 26.00
CA LYS A 1093 -34.03 -5.80 26.90
C LYS A 1093 -33.59 -6.83 27.95
N LEU A 1094 -32.78 -7.81 27.54
CA LEU A 1094 -32.18 -8.78 28.47
C LEU A 1094 -31.28 -8.11 29.52
N HIS A 1095 -30.49 -7.10 29.14
CA HIS A 1095 -29.63 -6.36 30.08
C HIS A 1095 -30.45 -5.52 31.06
N LEU A 1096 -31.52 -4.87 30.59
CA LEU A 1096 -32.46 -4.14 31.44
C LEU A 1096 -33.18 -5.09 32.42
N ASP A 1097 -33.66 -6.24 31.94
CA ASP A 1097 -34.33 -7.25 32.77
C ASP A 1097 -33.40 -7.81 33.85
N ILE A 1098 -32.12 -8.04 33.53
CA ILE A 1098 -31.10 -8.46 34.49
C ILE A 1098 -30.89 -7.37 35.56
N ALA A 1099 -30.81 -6.10 35.16
CA ALA A 1099 -30.62 -4.99 36.08
C ALA A 1099 -31.85 -4.76 36.99
N ILE A 1100 -33.07 -4.82 36.43
CA ILE A 1100 -34.33 -4.72 37.19
C ILE A 1100 -34.46 -5.89 38.17
N LYS A 1101 -34.17 -7.12 37.73
CA LYS A 1101 -34.18 -8.32 38.59
C LYS A 1101 -33.18 -8.23 39.74
N GLY A 1102 -32.00 -7.64 39.49
CA GLY A 1102 -30.92 -7.59 40.48
C GLY A 1102 -30.92 -6.36 41.40
N ILE A 1103 -31.48 -5.22 40.98
CA ILE A 1103 -31.46 -3.95 41.73
C ILE A 1103 -32.84 -3.59 42.31
N VAL A 1104 -33.91 -3.83 41.53
CA VAL A 1104 -35.27 -3.34 41.85
C VAL A 1104 -36.12 -4.42 42.53
N THR A 1105 -35.93 -5.69 42.16
CA THR A 1105 -36.80 -6.79 42.62
C THR A 1105 -36.32 -7.35 43.97
N GLU A 1106 -37.18 -7.34 45.00
CA GLU A 1106 -36.81 -7.87 46.33
C GLU A 1106 -36.68 -9.42 46.31
N LYS A 1107 -35.58 -9.95 46.87
CA LYS A 1107 -35.36 -11.40 46.96
C LYS A 1107 -36.35 -12.05 47.94
N LYS A 1108 -37.22 -12.94 47.45
CA LYS A 1108 -37.93 -13.90 48.30
C LYS A 1108 -36.92 -14.91 48.90
N VAL A 1109 -36.96 -15.09 50.23
CA VAL A 1109 -36.11 -16.06 50.94
C VAL A 1109 -36.44 -17.48 50.46
N PRO A 1110 -35.48 -18.27 49.94
CA PRO A 1110 -35.74 -19.63 49.48
C PRO A 1110 -35.96 -20.59 50.66
N LYS A 1111 -36.98 -21.44 50.58
CA LYS A 1111 -37.17 -22.60 51.48
C LYS A 1111 -36.03 -23.61 51.26
N PRO A 1112 -35.50 -24.26 52.32
CA PRO A 1112 -34.41 -25.22 52.20
C PRO A 1112 -34.85 -26.44 51.40
N SER A 1113 -34.12 -26.74 50.31
CA SER A 1113 -34.25 -27.98 49.54
C SER A 1113 -33.49 -29.13 50.25
N PRO A 1114 -34.03 -30.36 50.25
CA PRO A 1114 -33.36 -31.51 50.86
C PRO A 1114 -32.05 -31.86 50.11
N LYS A 1115 -31.07 -32.39 50.86
CA LYS A 1115 -29.75 -32.78 50.33
C LYS A 1115 -29.89 -33.85 49.23
N PRO A 1116 -29.16 -33.74 48.11
CA PRO A 1116 -29.15 -34.78 47.07
C PRO A 1116 -28.41 -36.03 47.54
N GLU A 1117 -28.93 -37.21 47.18
CA GLU A 1117 -28.30 -38.52 47.40
C GLU A 1117 -27.07 -38.70 46.49
N LEU A 1118 -26.06 -39.38 47.02
CA LEU A 1118 -24.79 -39.66 46.38
C LEU A 1118 -24.99 -40.71 45.27
N ASN A 1119 -24.82 -40.32 44.01
CA ASN A 1119 -24.85 -41.25 42.87
C ASN A 1119 -23.57 -42.11 42.87
N VAL A 1120 -23.73 -43.43 42.96
CA VAL A 1120 -22.65 -44.44 42.98
C VAL A 1120 -22.60 -45.26 41.68
N ASP A 1121 -23.37 -44.91 40.65
CA ASP A 1121 -23.52 -45.73 39.45
C ASP A 1121 -22.38 -45.60 38.41
N ASP A 1122 -21.34 -44.79 38.67
CA ASP A 1122 -20.21 -44.57 37.72
C ASP A 1122 -18.93 -45.38 38.06
N LEU A 1123 -19.00 -46.43 38.89
CA LEU A 1123 -17.81 -47.19 39.32
C LEU A 1123 -17.59 -48.56 38.65
N ASP A 1124 -18.48 -49.06 37.79
CA ASP A 1124 -18.41 -50.44 37.28
C ASP A 1124 -18.33 -50.57 35.74
N ASP A 1125 -17.50 -49.80 35.04
CA ASP A 1125 -17.22 -50.05 33.61
C ASP A 1125 -15.75 -49.76 33.20
N ILE A 1126 -14.80 -50.39 33.89
CA ILE A 1126 -13.44 -50.63 33.37
C ILE A 1126 -13.09 -52.11 33.55
N TYR A 1127 -13.58 -52.97 32.65
CA TYR A 1127 -12.93 -54.21 32.25
C TYR A 1127 -13.54 -54.68 30.92
N TYR A 1128 -12.89 -54.33 29.80
CA TYR A 1128 -12.48 -55.21 28.68
C TYR A 1128 -11.79 -54.40 27.57
#